data_AF-A0AAV1IUR5-F1
#
_entry.id   AF-A0AAV1IUR5-F1
#
_cell.length_a   1.000
_cell.length_b   1.000
_cell.length_c   1.000
_cell.angle_alpha   90.00
_cell.angle_beta   90.00
_cell.angle_gamma   90.00
#
_symmetry.space_group_name_H-M   'P 1'
#
loop_
_entity.id
_entity.type
_entity.pdbx_description
1 polymer ?
#
loop_
_entity_poly.entity_id
_entity_poly.type
_entity_poly.pdbx_seq_one_letter_code
_entity_poly.pdbx_strand_id
1 'polypeptide(L)'
;YNTVKREWTPMEARGEIPASRFAHSSIIYGNEIVVYGGVVASDEPDRGGGLAGVEGRGGEVTNEVWRGMIDATSIQWRNVTPTTCSPHYRPPLGHCGGLNLSGHTSVLVHLGKTKKPVMLVFFGHSPHYGYMHLVQEFYIDESVWSVSNTRGWSARAGFGHTAVFDELSRKVYVHAGLVSESEATQAPSAALYEYEIETRIWRPLPSAPTPRYLHSAVFISPGVLLVYGGNSHNDSAVASVSNPATAKCFSGAALLYDVRCQQWMSAPFGPVSARIGSAAALLPLQSRRTALIYAGFDGRLRSDALSLTVGDKCSSRSDEAACLNTAQYGTSCVWKQDRCVAIEEIGWKDSFDSSVKACVSPPVFEERRCATAEYCEACAAANCAWCGACMPSSHHCVRHSHQIAVTVEECGASGVGGEICGRYHSCAACHAHLHRHPHGSEELSQRACYWDYDSVKCRPANTTTDMRSVATTGGGCNAACATLTTCANCTAEECIWCASTGRCVDKNAYGASFPLGGCRAWSTNGCGSSSHVTGCGAHVSCASCRAEPACGWCDDGAGGGRGTCLPGGERRPHHPHVCPHRRWHFTRCPACQCNGHAICDSQNRCIQPCAARAIGDHCEMCAPAHWGSPLNGGVCQPCECNAQAVSCAADTGRCYCSTKGLAGDRCEKCDNTNHYHADLYNKGCYYDLAVDYQFTFNLSKKEDRHLSAINFRNAPVKPDVDADFSITCSAHARMNLTVRTRTDPAERTLFSDVNCTNFRYKFAKSEHAFGVEDNVTLTTFFVYVYDFRPPLWIQISFSQYPKLNLQQFFITFSSCFLLLLLVAAALWKIKQKYDLYRRRQRLFVEMEQMASRPFSQVCVELERGGSGAGVPAPVALEPCKWGRAAVLSLLVRLPTGGTGRAPPLGGLAVASALVTLGHHHHERADRPRNHNQCK
;
A
#
# COMPACT_ATOMS: atom_id res chain seq x y z
N TYR A 1 -28.03 -27.20 -7.01
CA TYR A 1 -28.51 -26.85 -8.35
C TYR A 1 -29.00 -28.10 -9.06
N ASN A 2 -30.27 -28.13 -9.47
CA ASN A 2 -30.81 -29.23 -10.25
C ASN A 2 -30.45 -29.01 -11.73
N THR A 3 -29.59 -29.87 -12.28
CA THR A 3 -29.03 -29.71 -13.64
C THR A 3 -30.03 -29.97 -14.76
N VAL A 4 -31.09 -30.75 -14.49
CA VAL A 4 -32.16 -31.07 -15.44
C VAL A 4 -33.16 -29.92 -15.52
N LYS A 5 -33.63 -29.44 -14.36
CA LYS A 5 -34.59 -28.32 -14.27
C LYS A 5 -33.93 -26.96 -14.47
N ARG A 6 -32.61 -26.87 -14.30
CA ARG A 6 -31.82 -25.63 -14.27
C ARG A 6 -32.29 -24.65 -13.19
N GLU A 7 -32.65 -25.20 -12.03
CA GLU A 7 -33.20 -24.45 -10.90
C GLU A 7 -32.37 -24.66 -9.62
N TRP A 8 -32.29 -23.60 -8.80
CA TRP A 8 -31.72 -23.67 -7.47
C TRP A 8 -32.83 -23.95 -6.46
N THR A 9 -32.65 -24.99 -5.66
CA THR A 9 -33.51 -25.31 -4.51
C THR A 9 -32.67 -25.27 -3.25
N PRO A 10 -33.06 -24.49 -2.22
CA PRO A 10 -32.39 -24.57 -0.93
C PRO A 10 -32.67 -25.95 -0.32
N MET A 11 -31.64 -26.54 0.28
CA MET A 11 -31.78 -27.77 1.05
C MET A 11 -31.85 -27.43 2.53
N GLU A 12 -32.74 -28.08 3.26
CA GLU A 12 -32.86 -27.88 4.71
C GLU A 12 -31.67 -28.52 5.43
N ALA A 13 -30.93 -27.73 6.21
CA ALA A 13 -29.83 -28.24 7.02
C ALA A 13 -30.39 -28.81 8.35
N ARG A 14 -30.01 -30.05 8.69
CA ARG A 14 -30.41 -30.76 9.91
C ARG A 14 -29.17 -31.28 10.65
N GLY A 15 -29.31 -31.59 11.94
CA GLY A 15 -28.21 -32.11 12.76
C GLY A 15 -27.31 -31.02 13.33
N GLU A 16 -26.02 -31.32 13.48
CA GLU A 16 -25.00 -30.36 13.93
C GLU A 16 -24.58 -29.48 12.75
N ILE A 17 -25.21 -28.32 12.61
CA ILE A 17 -25.00 -27.47 11.41
C ILE A 17 -23.64 -26.78 11.50
N PRO A 18 -22.77 -26.90 10.47
CA PRO A 18 -21.49 -26.20 10.46
C PRO A 18 -21.70 -24.69 10.44
N ALA A 19 -20.92 -23.97 11.25
CA ALA A 19 -20.90 -22.51 11.23
C ALA A 19 -20.51 -21.95 9.85
N SER A 20 -21.01 -20.76 9.54
CA SER A 20 -20.75 -20.05 8.28
C SER A 20 -19.26 -19.81 8.08
N ARG A 21 -18.72 -20.19 6.92
CA ARG A 21 -17.28 -20.18 6.65
C ARG A 21 -16.93 -19.86 5.19
N PHE A 22 -15.71 -19.42 4.95
CA PHE A 22 -15.15 -19.20 3.61
C PHE A 22 -13.75 -19.82 3.48
N ALA A 23 -13.23 -19.90 2.25
CA ALA A 23 -11.91 -20.49 1.94
C ALA A 23 -11.71 -21.93 2.49
N HIS A 24 -12.81 -22.67 2.65
CA HIS A 24 -12.83 -24.11 2.91
C HIS A 24 -12.72 -24.87 1.59
N SER A 25 -12.38 -26.15 1.65
CA SER A 25 -12.52 -27.06 0.51
C SER A 25 -13.60 -28.11 0.79
N SER A 26 -14.15 -28.68 -0.27
CA SER A 26 -15.16 -29.73 -0.15
C SER A 26 -15.06 -30.74 -1.28
N ILE A 27 -15.41 -31.99 -0.99
CA ILE A 27 -15.56 -33.06 -1.97
C ILE A 27 -16.94 -33.71 -1.84
N ILE A 28 -17.35 -34.47 -2.87
CA ILE A 28 -18.52 -35.33 -2.82
C ILE A 28 -18.03 -36.78 -2.84
N TYR A 29 -18.48 -37.59 -1.88
CA TYR A 29 -18.22 -39.02 -1.79
C TYR A 29 -19.55 -39.75 -1.62
N GLY A 30 -19.98 -40.50 -2.64
CA GLY A 30 -21.32 -41.10 -2.67
C GLY A 30 -22.42 -40.04 -2.55
N ASN A 31 -23.30 -40.18 -1.56
CA ASN A 31 -24.34 -39.20 -1.21
C ASN A 31 -23.93 -38.29 -0.06
N GLU A 32 -22.64 -38.18 0.26
CA GLU A 32 -22.14 -37.28 1.31
C GLU A 32 -21.30 -36.15 0.71
N ILE A 33 -21.48 -34.95 1.26
CA ILE A 33 -20.52 -33.87 1.12
C ILE A 33 -19.55 -33.92 2.31
N VAL A 34 -18.25 -33.82 2.03
CA VAL A 34 -17.21 -33.69 3.06
C VAL A 34 -16.62 -32.29 2.95
N VAL A 35 -16.65 -31.53 4.04
CA VAL A 35 -16.13 -30.15 4.12
C VAL A 35 -14.97 -30.13 5.11
N TYR A 36 -13.87 -29.47 4.76
CA TYR A 36 -12.69 -29.36 5.61
C TYR A 36 -12.22 -27.91 5.75
N GLY A 37 -11.90 -27.54 7.00
CA GLY A 37 -11.22 -26.31 7.36
C GLY A 37 -11.95 -25.04 6.92
N GLY A 38 -11.16 -24.05 6.50
CA GLY A 38 -11.61 -22.72 6.14
C GLY A 38 -11.57 -21.74 7.31
N VAL A 39 -12.18 -20.58 7.10
CA VAL A 39 -12.27 -19.51 8.10
C VAL A 39 -13.72 -19.40 8.56
N VAL A 40 -13.96 -19.70 9.83
CA VAL A 40 -15.28 -19.57 10.48
C VAL A 40 -15.48 -18.13 10.93
N ALA A 41 -16.61 -17.54 10.59
CA ALA A 41 -16.92 -16.18 11.04
C ALA A 41 -17.16 -16.17 12.56
N SER A 42 -16.54 -15.24 13.28
CA SER A 42 -16.72 -15.04 14.72
C SER A 42 -18.11 -14.52 15.03
N ASP A 43 -18.69 -14.97 16.14
CA ASP A 43 -19.92 -14.44 16.71
C ASP A 43 -19.69 -13.17 17.55
N GLU A 44 -18.44 -12.77 17.81
CA GLU A 44 -18.11 -11.54 18.53
C GLU A 44 -18.24 -10.31 17.62
N PRO A 45 -19.20 -9.41 17.88
CA PRO A 45 -19.53 -8.29 16.99
C PRO A 45 -18.50 -7.15 17.02
N ASP A 46 -17.60 -7.11 18.01
CA ASP A 46 -16.58 -6.06 18.19
C ASP A 46 -15.30 -6.31 17.38
N ARG A 47 -15.09 -7.53 16.84
CA ARG A 47 -13.93 -7.88 16.00
C ARG A 47 -14.21 -7.69 14.50
N GLY A 48 -14.82 -6.58 14.12
CA GLY A 48 -15.40 -6.32 12.79
C GLY A 48 -14.47 -6.44 11.56
N GLY A 49 -14.38 -7.61 10.93
CA GLY A 49 -13.74 -7.78 9.62
C GLY A 49 -14.63 -7.42 8.43
N GLY A 50 -14.67 -6.15 8.01
CA GLY A 50 -15.44 -5.71 6.83
C GLY A 50 -15.19 -6.54 5.56
N LEU A 51 -16.21 -6.70 4.69
CA LEU A 51 -16.27 -7.39 3.36
C LEU A 51 -15.69 -8.82 3.21
N ALA A 52 -14.74 -9.24 4.04
CA ALA A 52 -14.03 -10.51 3.99
C ALA A 52 -14.53 -11.51 5.04
N GLY A 53 -15.38 -11.09 5.98
CA GLY A 53 -16.20 -11.96 6.81
C GLY A 53 -17.64 -11.99 6.34
N VAL A 54 -18.34 -13.10 6.60
CA VAL A 54 -19.81 -13.13 6.52
C VAL A 54 -20.33 -11.99 7.42
N GLU A 55 -20.95 -10.98 6.80
CA GLU A 55 -21.44 -9.78 7.49
C GLU A 55 -20.40 -8.89 8.18
N GLY A 56 -19.12 -8.90 7.78
CA GLY A 56 -18.16 -7.95 8.35
C GLY A 56 -17.55 -8.36 9.70
N ARG A 57 -17.52 -9.66 10.04
CA ARG A 57 -16.96 -10.19 11.30
C ARG A 57 -15.57 -10.81 11.09
N GLY A 58 -14.69 -10.68 12.08
CA GLY A 58 -13.40 -11.39 12.10
C GLY A 58 -13.61 -12.90 12.05
N GLY A 59 -12.65 -13.68 11.58
CA GLY A 59 -12.82 -15.13 11.47
C GLY A 59 -11.57 -15.92 11.84
N GLU A 60 -11.79 -17.12 12.37
CA GLU A 60 -10.74 -18.03 12.84
C GLU A 60 -10.58 -19.21 11.89
N VAL A 61 -9.32 -19.59 11.64
CA VAL A 61 -9.01 -20.73 10.77
C VAL A 61 -9.24 -22.02 11.56
N THR A 62 -10.07 -22.91 11.03
CA THR A 62 -10.44 -24.18 11.67
C THR A 62 -9.81 -25.38 10.96
N ASN A 63 -9.73 -26.51 11.64
CA ASN A 63 -9.40 -27.83 11.10
C ASN A 63 -10.61 -28.78 11.11
N GLU A 64 -11.82 -28.26 11.36
CA GLU A 64 -13.02 -29.09 11.42
C GLU A 64 -13.25 -29.86 10.11
N VAL A 65 -13.63 -31.13 10.26
CA VAL A 65 -14.13 -31.99 9.18
C VAL A 65 -15.62 -32.24 9.41
N TRP A 66 -16.44 -31.85 8.44
CA TRP A 66 -17.89 -32.04 8.47
C TRP A 66 -18.33 -33.00 7.38
N ARG A 67 -19.23 -33.92 7.73
CA ARG A 67 -19.92 -34.78 6.77
C ARG A 67 -21.39 -34.43 6.73
N GLY A 68 -21.90 -34.15 5.54
CA GLY A 68 -23.30 -33.87 5.28
C GLY A 68 -23.90 -34.96 4.41
N MET A 69 -24.79 -35.79 4.94
CA MET A 69 -25.53 -36.78 4.15
C MET A 69 -26.65 -36.09 3.38
N ILE A 70 -26.61 -36.19 2.06
CA ILE A 70 -27.55 -35.57 1.13
C ILE A 70 -28.75 -36.51 0.95
N ASP A 71 -29.92 -36.01 1.32
CA ASP A 71 -31.22 -36.62 1.05
C ASP A 71 -31.98 -35.78 -0.01
N ALA A 72 -33.22 -36.14 -0.35
CA ALA A 72 -33.98 -35.48 -1.42
C ALA A 72 -34.14 -33.96 -1.23
N THR A 73 -34.39 -33.50 0.01
CA THR A 73 -34.63 -32.07 0.31
C THR A 73 -33.82 -31.54 1.49
N SER A 74 -33.00 -32.38 2.13
CA SER A 74 -32.24 -31.99 3.32
C SER A 74 -30.81 -32.52 3.31
N ILE A 75 -29.95 -31.88 4.09
CA ILE A 75 -28.59 -32.35 4.36
C ILE A 75 -28.46 -32.56 5.88
N GLN A 76 -28.13 -33.79 6.29
CA GLN A 76 -27.88 -34.12 7.69
C GLN A 76 -26.39 -33.99 8.00
N TRP A 77 -26.04 -33.01 8.83
CA TRP A 77 -24.66 -32.69 9.17
C TRP A 77 -24.21 -33.35 10.49
N ARG A 78 -22.94 -33.75 10.52
CA ARG A 78 -22.21 -34.23 11.70
C ARG A 78 -20.76 -33.77 11.67
N ASN A 79 -20.22 -33.40 12.83
CA ASN A 79 -18.78 -33.18 12.97
C ASN A 79 -18.07 -34.54 13.08
N VAL A 80 -17.07 -34.76 12.25
CA VAL A 80 -16.26 -35.99 12.22
C VAL A 80 -14.77 -35.72 12.38
N THR A 81 -14.43 -34.58 12.97
CA THR A 81 -13.04 -34.20 13.24
C THR A 81 -12.40 -35.21 14.20
N PRO A 82 -11.34 -35.93 13.79
CA PRO A 82 -10.75 -36.94 14.67
C PRO A 82 -10.04 -36.29 15.86
N THR A 83 -10.36 -36.73 17.07
CA THR A 83 -9.73 -36.27 18.32
C THR A 83 -8.58 -37.15 18.78
N THR A 84 -8.54 -38.40 18.30
CA THR A 84 -7.50 -39.39 18.61
C THR A 84 -6.75 -39.80 17.36
N CYS A 85 -5.42 -39.82 17.45
CA CYS A 85 -4.56 -40.22 16.34
C CYS A 85 -4.58 -41.74 16.14
N SER A 86 -4.53 -42.19 14.90
CA SER A 86 -4.36 -43.61 14.60
C SER A 86 -2.93 -44.06 14.92
N PRO A 87 -2.72 -45.28 15.46
CA PRO A 87 -1.39 -45.84 15.65
C PRO A 87 -0.74 -46.28 14.34
N HIS A 88 -1.53 -46.46 13.27
CA HIS A 88 -1.04 -46.97 11.98
C HIS A 88 -0.72 -45.89 10.96
N TYR A 89 -1.24 -44.68 11.18
CA TYR A 89 -1.08 -43.55 10.27
C TYR A 89 -0.35 -42.40 10.97
N ARG A 90 0.51 -41.71 10.24
CA ARG A 90 1.26 -40.58 10.79
C ARG A 90 0.40 -39.31 10.67
N PRO A 91 -0.05 -38.69 11.78
CA PRO A 91 -0.83 -37.47 11.72
C PRO A 91 0.00 -36.30 11.14
N PRO A 92 -0.62 -35.39 10.35
CA PRO A 92 0.03 -34.18 9.88
C PRO A 92 0.57 -33.33 11.03
N LEU A 93 1.90 -33.24 11.18
CA LEU A 93 2.57 -32.50 12.25
C LEU A 93 2.07 -32.83 13.67
N GLY A 94 1.62 -34.07 13.91
CA GLY A 94 1.08 -34.47 15.21
C GLY A 94 -0.40 -34.13 15.44
N HIS A 95 -1.07 -33.46 14.49
CA HIS A 95 -2.48 -33.05 14.62
C HIS A 95 -3.43 -34.16 14.15
N CYS A 96 -4.12 -34.81 15.08
CA CYS A 96 -5.06 -35.89 14.78
C CYS A 96 -6.25 -35.43 13.94
N GLY A 97 -6.69 -34.17 14.12
CA GLY A 97 -7.82 -33.57 13.41
C GLY A 97 -7.47 -32.99 12.03
N GLY A 98 -6.22 -33.10 11.60
CA GLY A 98 -5.70 -32.29 10.50
C GLY A 98 -5.30 -30.89 10.96
N LEU A 99 -4.71 -30.12 10.05
CA LEU A 99 -4.18 -28.78 10.31
C LEU A 99 -5.25 -27.68 10.16
N ASN A 100 -5.16 -26.63 10.97
CA ASN A 100 -5.97 -25.43 10.79
C ASN A 100 -5.55 -24.74 9.48
N LEU A 101 -6.39 -24.85 8.45
CA LEU A 101 -6.05 -24.41 7.10
C LEU A 101 -7.16 -23.63 6.41
N SER A 102 -6.73 -22.63 5.65
CA SER A 102 -7.58 -21.84 4.76
C SER A 102 -6.96 -21.74 3.36
N GLY A 103 -7.81 -21.63 2.34
CA GLY A 103 -7.40 -21.52 0.93
C GLY A 103 -6.65 -22.75 0.40
N HIS A 104 -6.83 -23.89 1.06
CA HIS A 104 -6.37 -25.19 0.57
C HIS A 104 -7.37 -25.76 -0.43
N THR A 105 -6.98 -26.82 -1.13
CA THR A 105 -7.87 -27.52 -2.06
C THR A 105 -7.90 -29.01 -1.76
N SER A 106 -9.05 -29.63 -2.00
CA SER A 106 -9.25 -31.05 -1.77
C SER A 106 -9.75 -31.75 -3.00
N VAL A 107 -9.23 -32.95 -3.27
CA VAL A 107 -9.70 -33.82 -4.35
C VAL A 107 -9.96 -35.22 -3.79
N LEU A 108 -11.02 -35.86 -4.28
CA LEU A 108 -11.30 -37.27 -3.98
C LEU A 108 -10.50 -38.14 -4.95
N VAL A 109 -9.76 -39.11 -4.40
CA VAL A 109 -9.06 -40.13 -5.17
C VAL A 109 -9.29 -41.50 -4.56
N HIS A 110 -8.97 -42.54 -5.33
CA HIS A 110 -8.99 -43.93 -4.86
C HIS A 110 -7.59 -44.51 -4.92
N LEU A 111 -6.96 -44.72 -3.76
CA LEU A 111 -5.56 -45.13 -3.64
C LEU A 111 -5.40 -46.65 -3.53
N GLY A 112 -4.30 -47.14 -4.09
CA GLY A 112 -3.86 -48.52 -3.97
C GLY A 112 -4.74 -49.52 -4.72
N LYS A 113 -4.36 -50.81 -4.62
CA LYS A 113 -5.06 -51.91 -5.29
C LYS A 113 -6.49 -52.10 -4.78
N THR A 114 -6.73 -51.82 -3.50
CA THR A 114 -8.06 -51.93 -2.87
C THR A 114 -8.93 -50.70 -3.11
N LYS A 115 -8.44 -49.69 -3.84
CA LYS A 115 -9.19 -48.47 -4.20
C LYS A 115 -9.84 -47.80 -2.98
N LYS A 116 -9.08 -47.61 -1.89
CA LYS A 116 -9.58 -46.91 -0.71
C LYS A 116 -9.90 -45.45 -1.05
N PRO A 117 -11.07 -44.91 -0.65
CA PRO A 117 -11.42 -43.52 -0.89
C PRO A 117 -10.65 -42.60 0.05
N VAL A 118 -9.91 -41.67 -0.53
CA VAL A 118 -9.06 -40.73 0.20
C VAL A 118 -9.32 -39.32 -0.30
N MET A 119 -9.58 -38.41 0.63
CA MET A 119 -9.56 -36.99 0.35
C MET A 119 -8.12 -36.49 0.48
N LEU A 120 -7.50 -36.16 -0.64
CA LEU A 120 -6.20 -35.51 -0.65
C LEU A 120 -6.40 -34.01 -0.45
N VAL A 121 -5.70 -33.43 0.51
CA VAL A 121 -5.69 -31.99 0.75
C VAL A 121 -4.32 -31.42 0.45
N PHE A 122 -4.28 -30.48 -0.48
CA PHE A 122 -3.06 -29.83 -0.93
C PHE A 122 -2.91 -28.48 -0.24
N PHE A 123 -1.76 -28.29 0.42
CA PHE A 123 -1.22 -27.00 0.83
C PHE A 123 -2.19 -26.09 1.62
N GLY A 124 -2.22 -24.79 1.32
CA GLY A 124 -3.01 -23.76 2.04
C GLY A 124 -2.18 -22.92 3.01
N HIS A 125 -2.86 -22.11 3.82
CA HIS A 125 -2.24 -21.28 4.83
C HIS A 125 -2.76 -21.60 6.23
N SER A 126 -1.83 -21.82 7.17
CA SER A 126 -2.08 -22.01 8.60
C SER A 126 -1.62 -20.77 9.38
N PRO A 127 -2.42 -20.23 10.32
CA PRO A 127 -1.98 -19.11 11.16
C PRO A 127 -0.79 -19.41 12.08
N HIS A 128 -0.49 -20.69 12.32
CA HIS A 128 0.61 -21.10 13.19
C HIS A 128 1.84 -21.55 12.40
N TYR A 129 1.64 -22.26 11.29
CA TYR A 129 2.74 -22.80 10.48
C TYR A 129 3.04 -21.97 9.22
N GLY A 130 2.20 -20.99 8.87
CA GLY A 130 2.32 -20.20 7.64
C GLY A 130 1.83 -20.98 6.41
N TYR A 131 2.47 -20.74 5.27
CA TYR A 131 2.17 -21.47 4.03
C TYR A 131 2.61 -22.93 4.12
N MET A 132 1.66 -23.83 3.90
CA MET A 132 1.91 -25.27 4.00
C MET A 132 2.44 -25.84 2.70
N HIS A 133 3.37 -26.80 2.82
CA HIS A 133 3.96 -27.55 1.70
C HIS A 133 3.63 -29.05 1.75
N LEU A 134 2.64 -29.43 2.56
CA LEU A 134 2.26 -30.83 2.81
C LEU A 134 1.04 -31.26 2.00
N VAL A 135 1.03 -32.54 1.64
CA VAL A 135 -0.15 -33.25 1.14
C VAL A 135 -0.70 -34.08 2.28
N GLN A 136 -1.89 -33.73 2.75
CA GLN A 136 -2.61 -34.48 3.79
C GLN A 136 -3.55 -35.49 3.15
N GLU A 137 -3.65 -36.67 3.74
CA GLU A 137 -4.50 -37.76 3.28
C GLU A 137 -5.56 -38.03 4.36
N PHE A 138 -6.83 -37.77 4.07
CA PHE A 138 -7.93 -38.17 4.96
C PHE A 138 -8.62 -39.42 4.42
N TYR A 139 -8.44 -40.54 5.13
CA TYR A 139 -9.07 -41.82 4.82
C TYR A 139 -10.53 -41.76 5.27
N ILE A 140 -11.45 -41.62 4.31
CA ILE A 140 -12.84 -41.23 4.56
C ILE A 140 -13.61 -42.29 5.38
N ASP A 141 -13.39 -43.56 5.06
CA ASP A 141 -14.07 -44.68 5.72
C ASP A 141 -13.57 -44.88 7.15
N GLU A 142 -12.28 -44.64 7.37
CA GLU A 142 -11.59 -44.84 8.65
C GLU A 142 -11.69 -43.58 9.54
N SER A 143 -11.99 -42.43 8.95
CA SER A 143 -11.95 -41.11 9.59
C SER A 143 -10.60 -40.83 10.27
N VAL A 144 -9.51 -41.08 9.53
CA VAL A 144 -8.14 -40.91 10.01
C VAL A 144 -7.34 -40.02 9.06
N TRP A 145 -6.56 -39.12 9.64
CA TRP A 145 -5.59 -38.30 8.93
C TRP A 145 -4.21 -38.96 8.86
N SER A 146 -3.58 -38.81 7.70
CA SER A 146 -2.21 -39.19 7.42
C SER A 146 -1.50 -38.07 6.65
N VAL A 147 -0.18 -38.11 6.58
CA VAL A 147 0.63 -37.23 5.73
C VAL A 147 1.35 -38.04 4.66
N SER A 148 1.27 -37.58 3.41
CA SER A 148 1.95 -38.20 2.27
C SER A 148 3.45 -37.89 2.31
N ASN A 149 4.30 -38.92 2.16
CA ASN A 149 5.73 -38.74 1.94
C ASN A 149 6.00 -38.49 0.45
N THR A 150 6.13 -37.22 0.07
CA THR A 150 6.27 -36.81 -1.33
C THR A 150 7.72 -36.80 -1.79
N ARG A 151 7.96 -37.19 -3.05
CA ARG A 151 9.30 -37.20 -3.69
C ARG A 151 9.31 -36.40 -4.99
N GLY A 152 10.50 -36.22 -5.58
CA GLY A 152 10.64 -35.55 -6.86
C GLY A 152 10.73 -34.04 -6.72
N TRP A 153 9.92 -33.31 -7.48
CA TRP A 153 9.97 -31.86 -7.51
C TRP A 153 9.40 -31.21 -6.25
N SER A 154 9.93 -30.04 -5.97
CA SER A 154 9.58 -29.21 -4.85
C SER A 154 8.38 -28.30 -5.12
N ALA A 155 7.20 -28.89 -5.24
CA ALA A 155 5.97 -28.14 -5.50
C ALA A 155 5.69 -27.09 -4.42
N ARG A 156 5.34 -25.87 -4.86
CA ARG A 156 4.92 -24.76 -3.99
C ARG A 156 3.60 -24.21 -4.52
N ALA A 157 2.53 -24.37 -3.76
CA ALA A 157 1.24 -23.75 -4.08
C ALA A 157 0.54 -23.39 -2.78
N GLY A 158 0.75 -22.17 -2.27
CA GLY A 158 0.32 -21.79 -0.93
C GLY A 158 -1.21 -21.57 -0.83
N PHE A 159 -1.64 -20.33 -0.72
CA PHE A 159 -3.05 -19.99 -0.50
C PHE A 159 -3.81 -19.74 -1.82
N GLY A 160 -5.03 -20.30 -1.94
CA GLY A 160 -5.93 -20.00 -3.07
C GLY A 160 -5.46 -20.57 -4.41
N HIS A 161 -4.75 -21.70 -4.39
CA HIS A 161 -4.43 -22.47 -5.59
C HIS A 161 -5.65 -23.30 -6.04
N THR A 162 -5.54 -24.03 -7.14
CA THR A 162 -6.52 -25.07 -7.53
C THR A 162 -5.83 -26.42 -7.65
N ALA A 163 -6.52 -27.49 -7.23
CA ALA A 163 -6.12 -28.87 -7.50
C ALA A 163 -7.28 -29.59 -8.18
N VAL A 164 -7.00 -30.29 -9.27
CA VAL A 164 -8.01 -31.04 -10.02
C VAL A 164 -7.47 -32.42 -10.37
N PHE A 165 -8.26 -33.45 -10.08
CA PHE A 165 -7.91 -34.83 -10.42
C PHE A 165 -8.36 -35.16 -11.85
N ASP A 166 -7.46 -35.72 -12.65
CA ASP A 166 -7.77 -36.28 -13.97
C ASP A 166 -7.90 -37.80 -13.87
N GLU A 167 -9.12 -38.31 -14.10
CA GLU A 167 -9.37 -39.76 -14.07
C GLU A 167 -8.62 -40.50 -15.19
N LEU A 168 -8.35 -39.82 -16.30
CA LEU A 168 -7.71 -40.42 -17.47
C LEU A 168 -6.22 -40.71 -17.23
N SER A 169 -5.45 -39.70 -16.79
CA SER A 169 -4.03 -39.86 -16.46
C SER A 169 -3.78 -40.38 -15.04
N ARG A 170 -4.80 -40.41 -14.17
CA ARG A 170 -4.71 -40.77 -12.75
C ARG A 170 -3.74 -39.86 -11.97
N LYS A 171 -3.62 -38.60 -12.38
CA LYS A 171 -2.76 -37.58 -11.74
C LYS A 171 -3.60 -36.42 -11.23
N VAL A 172 -3.09 -35.72 -10.23
CA VAL A 172 -3.65 -34.46 -9.74
C VAL A 172 -2.83 -33.30 -10.30
N TYR A 173 -3.50 -32.30 -10.86
CA TYR A 173 -2.87 -31.10 -11.39
C TYR A 173 -3.09 -29.96 -10.41
N VAL A 174 -2.00 -29.39 -9.90
CA VAL A 174 -2.04 -28.27 -8.94
C VAL A 174 -1.48 -27.01 -9.60
N HIS A 175 -2.29 -25.97 -9.64
CA HIS A 175 -1.99 -24.75 -10.37
C HIS A 175 -2.01 -23.51 -9.45
N ALA A 176 -0.91 -22.74 -9.56
CA ALA A 176 -0.80 -21.36 -9.10
C ALA A 176 -1.09 -21.17 -7.59
N GLY A 177 -1.68 -20.04 -7.19
CA GLY A 177 -1.89 -19.65 -5.78
C GLY A 177 -0.87 -18.61 -5.28
N LEU A 178 -1.14 -18.03 -4.11
CA LEU A 178 -0.18 -17.17 -3.39
C LEU A 178 0.87 -18.06 -2.72
N VAL A 179 2.13 -17.86 -3.09
CA VAL A 179 3.27 -18.56 -2.50
C VAL A 179 4.11 -17.59 -1.69
N SER A 180 4.70 -18.09 -0.61
CA SER A 180 5.66 -17.34 0.17
C SER A 180 7.00 -17.29 -0.56
N GLU A 181 7.54 -16.10 -0.79
CA GLU A 181 8.87 -15.90 -1.37
C GLU A 181 9.93 -15.69 -0.29
N SER A 182 9.54 -15.08 0.83
CA SER A 182 10.36 -14.88 2.02
C SER A 182 9.50 -14.82 3.29
N GLU A 183 10.14 -14.58 4.43
CA GLU A 183 9.49 -14.29 5.71
C GLU A 183 8.66 -13.00 5.68
N ALA A 184 8.96 -12.08 4.77
CA ALA A 184 8.26 -10.80 4.65
C ALA A 184 7.33 -10.70 3.43
N THR A 185 7.55 -11.50 2.39
CA THR A 185 6.89 -11.34 1.08
C THR A 185 6.21 -12.60 0.56
N GLN A 186 5.16 -12.37 -0.23
CA GLN A 186 4.34 -13.36 -0.92
C GLN A 186 4.08 -12.88 -2.35
N ALA A 187 3.88 -13.80 -3.29
CA ALA A 187 3.57 -13.48 -4.67
C ALA A 187 2.62 -14.51 -5.30
N PRO A 188 1.79 -14.12 -6.29
CA PRO A 188 1.01 -15.08 -7.05
C PRO A 188 1.93 -15.90 -7.96
N SER A 189 1.74 -17.21 -7.99
CA SER A 189 2.48 -18.15 -8.84
C SER A 189 1.77 -18.37 -10.17
N ALA A 190 2.52 -18.70 -11.22
CA ALA A 190 2.01 -19.22 -12.50
C ALA A 190 2.35 -20.72 -12.70
N ALA A 191 2.99 -21.34 -11.71
CA ALA A 191 3.49 -22.70 -11.82
C ALA A 191 2.33 -23.71 -11.90
N LEU A 192 2.56 -24.76 -12.70
CA LEU A 192 1.70 -25.93 -12.77
C LEU A 192 2.53 -27.15 -12.37
N TYR A 193 1.95 -27.99 -11.53
CA TYR A 193 2.57 -29.24 -11.09
C TYR A 193 1.62 -30.40 -11.38
N GLU A 194 2.18 -31.55 -11.71
CA GLU A 194 1.46 -32.81 -11.63
C GLU A 194 1.93 -33.62 -10.42
N TYR A 195 0.98 -34.25 -9.75
CA TYR A 195 1.17 -35.15 -8.63
C TYR A 195 0.63 -36.52 -9.00
N GLU A 196 1.52 -37.50 -9.05
CA GLU A 196 1.15 -38.89 -9.29
C GLU A 196 0.72 -39.56 -7.98
N ILE A 197 -0.54 -39.98 -7.92
CA ILE A 197 -1.17 -40.38 -6.64
C ILE A 197 -0.64 -41.70 -6.07
N GLU A 198 -0.17 -42.62 -6.91
CA GLU A 198 0.31 -43.94 -6.45
C GLU A 198 1.77 -43.86 -5.96
N THR A 199 2.62 -43.13 -6.70
CA THR A 199 4.05 -42.99 -6.39
C THR A 199 4.36 -41.81 -5.47
N ARG A 200 3.42 -40.87 -5.33
CA ARG A 200 3.55 -39.60 -4.57
C ARG A 200 4.67 -38.70 -5.09
N ILE A 201 4.94 -38.78 -6.39
CA ILE A 201 5.98 -38.01 -7.07
C ILE A 201 5.38 -36.73 -7.65
N TRP A 202 6.04 -35.60 -7.37
CA TRP A 202 5.76 -34.32 -7.99
C TRP A 202 6.62 -34.11 -9.24
N ARG A 203 6.02 -33.58 -10.30
CA ARG A 203 6.75 -33.13 -11.50
C ARG A 203 6.32 -31.72 -11.92
N PRO A 204 7.26 -30.87 -12.34
CA PRO A 204 6.95 -29.53 -12.83
C PRO A 204 6.47 -29.58 -14.28
N LEU A 205 5.42 -28.83 -14.59
CA LEU A 205 4.88 -28.65 -15.93
C LEU A 205 5.12 -27.21 -16.44
N PRO A 206 4.95 -26.95 -17.75
CA PRO A 206 5.03 -25.59 -18.28
C PRO A 206 4.11 -24.64 -17.53
N SER A 207 4.67 -23.50 -17.08
CA SER A 207 3.92 -22.49 -16.33
C SER A 207 2.88 -21.80 -17.21
N ALA A 208 1.78 -21.37 -16.59
CA ALA A 208 0.75 -20.60 -17.27
C ALA A 208 1.28 -19.23 -17.74
N PRO A 209 0.67 -18.62 -18.77
CA PRO A 209 1.09 -17.31 -19.26
C PRO A 209 0.98 -16.17 -18.22
N THR A 210 0.14 -16.34 -17.19
CA THR A 210 -0.12 -15.31 -16.17
C THR A 210 -0.27 -15.93 -14.79
N PRO A 211 0.39 -15.38 -13.75
CA PRO A 211 0.22 -15.85 -12.38
C PRO A 211 -1.18 -15.51 -11.85
N ARG A 212 -1.70 -16.32 -10.93
CA ARG A 212 -3.01 -16.05 -10.31
C ARG A 212 -3.28 -16.81 -9.02
N TYR A 213 -4.22 -16.33 -8.21
CA TYR A 213 -4.77 -17.05 -7.06
C TYR A 213 -6.29 -16.82 -6.96
N LEU A 214 -6.98 -17.63 -6.15
CA LEU A 214 -8.45 -17.67 -6.02
C LEU A 214 -9.17 -17.80 -7.36
N HIS A 215 -8.56 -18.52 -8.30
CA HIS A 215 -9.18 -18.91 -9.56
C HIS A 215 -9.94 -20.22 -9.37
N SER A 216 -10.78 -20.57 -10.35
CA SER A 216 -11.42 -21.88 -10.40
C SER A 216 -10.76 -22.73 -11.47
N ALA A 217 -10.69 -24.04 -11.25
CA ALA A 217 -10.24 -24.97 -12.27
C ALA A 217 -11.07 -26.26 -12.27
N VAL A 218 -11.24 -26.84 -13.45
CA VAL A 218 -11.97 -28.10 -13.65
C VAL A 218 -11.52 -28.76 -14.95
N PHE A 219 -11.46 -30.09 -15.00
CA PHE A 219 -11.36 -30.81 -16.27
C PHE A 219 -12.68 -30.70 -17.02
N ILE A 220 -12.72 -29.86 -18.05
CA ILE A 220 -13.93 -29.68 -18.87
C ILE A 220 -14.15 -30.86 -19.81
N SER A 221 -13.06 -31.48 -20.26
CA SER A 221 -13.00 -32.81 -20.82
C SER A 221 -11.78 -33.53 -20.25
N PRO A 222 -11.76 -34.87 -20.22
CA PRO A 222 -10.54 -35.63 -19.93
C PRO A 222 -9.36 -35.14 -20.77
N GLY A 223 -8.23 -34.89 -20.10
CA GLY A 223 -7.03 -34.32 -20.72
C GLY A 223 -7.04 -32.81 -21.02
N VAL A 224 -8.15 -32.09 -20.80
CA VAL A 224 -8.20 -30.61 -20.97
C VAL A 224 -8.65 -29.91 -19.69
N LEU A 225 -7.70 -29.25 -19.04
CA LEU A 225 -7.93 -28.46 -17.83
C LEU A 225 -8.40 -27.05 -18.21
N LEU A 226 -9.56 -26.63 -17.69
CA LEU A 226 -10.04 -25.26 -17.77
C LEU A 226 -9.66 -24.53 -16.49
N VAL A 227 -9.02 -23.36 -16.63
CA VAL A 227 -8.72 -22.41 -15.55
C VAL A 227 -9.45 -21.11 -15.83
N TYR A 228 -10.26 -20.65 -14.88
CA TYR A 228 -11.11 -19.47 -15.04
C TYR A 228 -10.90 -18.45 -13.92
N GLY A 229 -10.76 -17.19 -14.32
CA GLY A 229 -10.73 -16.04 -13.41
C GLY A 229 -9.50 -16.00 -12.50
N GLY A 230 -9.68 -15.48 -11.29
CA GLY A 230 -8.61 -15.29 -10.30
C GLY A 230 -8.03 -13.88 -10.26
N ASN A 231 -7.24 -13.63 -9.22
CA ASN A 231 -6.49 -12.40 -9.05
C ASN A 231 -5.07 -12.61 -9.57
N SER A 232 -4.68 -11.85 -10.59
CA SER A 232 -3.36 -11.89 -11.22
C SER A 232 -2.45 -10.72 -10.80
N HIS A 233 -2.89 -9.90 -9.84
CA HIS A 233 -2.17 -8.74 -9.35
C HIS A 233 -1.18 -9.14 -8.25
N ASN A 234 0.02 -8.58 -8.30
CA ASN A 234 1.02 -8.67 -7.22
C ASN A 234 1.12 -7.31 -6.54
N ASP A 235 0.56 -7.18 -5.33
CA ASP A 235 0.47 -5.93 -4.56
C ASP A 235 1.85 -5.38 -4.08
N SER A 236 2.96 -6.08 -4.35
CA SER A 236 4.30 -5.66 -3.91
C SER A 236 5.08 -4.84 -4.95
N ALA A 237 4.62 -4.80 -6.20
CA ALA A 237 5.25 -3.96 -7.22
C ALA A 237 4.52 -2.62 -7.32
N VAL A 238 5.30 -1.56 -7.52
CA VAL A 238 4.91 -0.19 -7.85
C VAL A 238 4.26 -0.12 -9.25
N ALA A 239 3.36 -1.07 -9.54
CA ALA A 239 2.68 -1.26 -10.79
C ALA A 239 1.66 -0.14 -10.98
N SER A 240 2.14 0.91 -11.63
CA SER A 240 1.40 1.89 -12.40
C SER A 240 0.62 2.96 -11.63
N VAL A 241 1.39 3.86 -11.01
CA VAL A 241 1.03 5.30 -10.93
C VAL A 241 0.68 5.87 -12.32
N SER A 242 1.03 5.17 -13.41
CA SER A 242 0.69 5.53 -14.79
C SER A 242 -0.78 5.28 -15.18
N ASN A 243 -1.54 4.42 -14.48
CA ASN A 243 -2.99 4.30 -14.69
C ASN A 243 -3.68 3.44 -13.60
N PRO A 244 -4.26 4.02 -12.54
CA PRO A 244 -5.00 3.26 -11.53
C PRO A 244 -6.23 2.51 -12.10
N ALA A 245 -6.67 2.84 -13.32
CA ALA A 245 -7.74 2.15 -14.03
C ALA A 245 -7.31 0.84 -14.75
N THR A 246 -6.00 0.53 -14.87
CA THR A 246 -5.53 -0.66 -15.62
C THR A 246 -4.99 -1.80 -14.77
N ALA A 247 -4.81 -1.61 -13.45
CA ALA A 247 -4.52 -2.72 -12.55
C ALA A 247 -5.77 -3.56 -12.36
N LYS A 248 -5.99 -4.56 -13.22
CA LYS A 248 -7.11 -5.49 -13.10
C LYS A 248 -6.84 -6.45 -11.93
N CYS A 249 -7.38 -6.12 -10.75
CA CYS A 249 -7.36 -7.01 -9.58
C CYS A 249 -8.06 -8.35 -9.84
N PHE A 250 -9.03 -8.38 -10.76
CA PHE A 250 -9.80 -9.57 -11.10
C PHE A 250 -9.69 -9.86 -12.59
N SER A 251 -9.39 -11.10 -12.94
CA SER A 251 -9.35 -11.57 -14.32
C SER A 251 -10.68 -12.20 -14.71
N GLY A 252 -11.15 -11.92 -15.93
CA GLY A 252 -12.25 -12.66 -16.57
C GLY A 252 -11.77 -13.68 -17.59
N ALA A 253 -10.45 -13.88 -17.69
CA ALA A 253 -9.85 -14.74 -18.71
C ALA A 253 -10.02 -16.23 -18.37
N ALA A 254 -10.33 -17.00 -19.40
CA ALA A 254 -10.34 -18.46 -19.39
C ALA A 254 -9.10 -18.99 -20.12
N LEU A 255 -8.35 -19.87 -19.44
CA LEU A 255 -7.22 -20.59 -20.00
C LEU A 255 -7.57 -22.06 -20.12
N LEU A 256 -7.09 -22.69 -21.17
CA LEU A 256 -7.15 -24.14 -21.38
C LEU A 256 -5.72 -24.68 -21.33
N TYR A 257 -5.55 -25.83 -20.70
CA TYR A 257 -4.29 -26.56 -20.70
C TYR A 257 -4.54 -27.97 -21.25
N ASP A 258 -3.88 -28.28 -22.37
CA ASP A 258 -3.82 -29.63 -22.91
C ASP A 258 -2.76 -30.41 -22.14
N VAL A 259 -3.21 -31.38 -21.35
CA VAL A 259 -2.35 -32.18 -20.48
C VAL A 259 -1.36 -33.03 -21.28
N ARG A 260 -1.78 -33.57 -22.43
CA ARG A 260 -0.91 -34.43 -23.23
C ARG A 260 0.13 -33.61 -23.98
N CYS A 261 -0.30 -32.53 -24.62
CA CYS A 261 0.60 -31.70 -25.41
C CYS A 261 1.39 -30.70 -24.55
N GLN A 262 1.08 -30.62 -23.25
CA GLN A 262 1.65 -29.70 -22.28
C GLN A 262 1.61 -28.23 -22.75
N GLN A 263 0.49 -27.83 -23.34
CA GLN A 263 0.33 -26.53 -23.96
C GLN A 263 -0.81 -25.74 -23.33
N TRP A 264 -0.50 -24.47 -23.02
CA TRP A 264 -1.48 -23.48 -22.59
C TRP A 264 -2.09 -22.76 -23.79
N MET A 265 -3.39 -22.57 -23.76
CA MET A 265 -4.17 -21.87 -24.79
C MET A 265 -5.13 -20.88 -24.12
N SER A 266 -5.41 -19.78 -24.80
CA SER A 266 -6.53 -18.91 -24.41
C SER A 266 -7.84 -19.49 -24.92
N ALA A 267 -8.88 -19.50 -24.09
CA ALA A 267 -10.18 -19.96 -24.54
C ALA A 267 -10.75 -19.03 -25.63
N PRO A 268 -11.45 -19.55 -26.64
CA PRO A 268 -11.83 -18.81 -27.85
C PRO A 268 -12.93 -17.77 -27.61
N PHE A 269 -13.67 -17.86 -26.51
CA PHE A 269 -14.81 -16.99 -26.19
C PHE A 269 -14.41 -15.67 -25.48
N GLY A 270 -13.11 -15.38 -25.33
CA GLY A 270 -12.62 -14.16 -24.68
C GLY A 270 -12.97 -14.07 -23.19
N PRO A 271 -12.56 -12.98 -22.50
CA PRO A 271 -12.91 -12.78 -21.10
C PRO A 271 -14.40 -12.45 -20.94
N VAL A 272 -15.10 -13.17 -20.07
CA VAL A 272 -16.57 -13.03 -19.90
C VAL A 272 -16.91 -12.10 -18.73
N SER A 273 -16.61 -12.55 -17.51
CA SER A 273 -16.89 -11.79 -16.29
C SER A 273 -15.79 -12.03 -15.27
N ALA A 274 -15.06 -10.95 -14.95
CA ALA A 274 -13.98 -10.99 -13.99
C ALA A 274 -14.50 -11.35 -12.60
N ARG A 275 -13.90 -12.36 -11.97
CA ARG A 275 -14.30 -12.83 -10.63
C ARG A 275 -13.19 -13.65 -9.98
N ILE A 276 -13.19 -13.66 -8.66
CA ILE A 276 -12.35 -14.50 -7.81
C ILE A 276 -13.19 -15.32 -6.85
N GLY A 277 -12.64 -16.41 -6.33
CA GLY A 277 -13.31 -17.27 -5.36
C GLY A 277 -14.61 -17.89 -5.89
N SER A 278 -14.73 -18.07 -7.20
CA SER A 278 -15.84 -18.79 -7.81
C SER A 278 -15.69 -20.31 -7.62
N ALA A 279 -16.81 -21.03 -7.64
CA ALA A 279 -16.81 -22.49 -7.67
C ALA A 279 -16.98 -22.98 -9.10
N ALA A 280 -16.25 -24.04 -9.49
CA ALA A 280 -16.39 -24.69 -10.79
C ALA A 280 -16.87 -26.13 -10.61
N ALA A 281 -17.81 -26.56 -11.46
CA ALA A 281 -18.29 -27.94 -11.50
C ALA A 281 -18.64 -28.36 -12.93
N LEU A 282 -18.47 -29.64 -13.26
CA LEU A 282 -18.91 -30.21 -14.54
C LEU A 282 -20.40 -30.56 -14.48
N LEU A 283 -21.13 -30.33 -15.57
CA LEU A 283 -22.53 -30.75 -15.74
C LEU A 283 -22.59 -32.09 -16.51
N PRO A 284 -22.78 -33.24 -15.84
CA PRO A 284 -22.62 -34.55 -16.46
C PRO A 284 -23.75 -34.94 -17.43
N LEU A 285 -24.95 -34.37 -17.27
CA LEU A 285 -26.15 -34.76 -18.04
C LEU A 285 -26.38 -33.93 -19.31
N GLN A 286 -25.40 -33.13 -19.73
CA GLN A 286 -25.53 -32.30 -20.94
C GLN A 286 -25.08 -33.08 -22.19
N SER A 287 -25.72 -32.80 -23.34
CA SER A 287 -25.37 -33.43 -24.62
C SER A 287 -23.93 -33.12 -25.09
N ARG A 288 -23.41 -31.96 -24.67
CA ARG A 288 -22.00 -31.56 -24.77
C ARG A 288 -21.46 -31.27 -23.38
N ARG A 289 -20.19 -31.63 -23.14
CA ARG A 289 -19.53 -31.38 -21.86
C ARG A 289 -19.58 -29.88 -21.55
N THR A 290 -20.01 -29.55 -20.33
CA THR A 290 -20.26 -28.18 -19.93
C THR A 290 -19.77 -27.95 -18.51
N ALA A 291 -18.92 -26.95 -18.31
CA ALA A 291 -18.52 -26.49 -16.98
C ALA A 291 -19.41 -25.33 -16.53
N LEU A 292 -19.83 -25.35 -15.27
CA LEU A 292 -20.55 -24.27 -14.61
C LEU A 292 -19.59 -23.55 -13.67
N ILE A 293 -19.42 -22.24 -13.86
CA ILE A 293 -18.72 -21.35 -12.92
C ILE A 293 -19.77 -20.57 -12.15
N TYR A 294 -19.89 -20.81 -10.84
CA TYR A 294 -20.92 -20.21 -10.01
C TYR A 294 -20.34 -19.17 -9.04
N ALA A 295 -21.09 -18.09 -8.86
CA ALA A 295 -20.82 -17.03 -7.90
C ALA A 295 -19.42 -16.39 -8.10
N GLY A 296 -18.80 -15.91 -7.02
CA GLY A 296 -17.51 -15.24 -7.01
C GLY A 296 -17.61 -13.77 -6.57
N PHE A 297 -16.47 -13.09 -6.60
CA PHE A 297 -16.34 -11.69 -6.17
C PHE A 297 -15.59 -10.86 -7.20
N ASP A 298 -16.12 -9.67 -7.52
CA ASP A 298 -15.53 -8.70 -8.45
C ASP A 298 -15.45 -7.28 -7.85
N GLY A 299 -15.50 -7.19 -6.52
CA GLY A 299 -15.87 -5.98 -5.78
C GLY A 299 -17.30 -6.08 -5.23
N ARG A 300 -18.14 -6.95 -5.81
CA ARG A 300 -19.45 -7.33 -5.29
C ARG A 300 -19.56 -8.85 -5.29
N LEU A 301 -20.31 -9.39 -4.32
CA LEU A 301 -20.67 -10.81 -4.35
C LEU A 301 -21.59 -11.08 -5.53
N ARG A 302 -21.24 -12.07 -6.33
CA ARG A 302 -21.98 -12.52 -7.50
C ARG A 302 -22.86 -13.71 -7.14
N SER A 303 -24.06 -13.73 -7.70
CA SER A 303 -25.00 -14.86 -7.62
C SER A 303 -25.31 -15.48 -8.99
N ASP A 304 -24.69 -14.97 -10.05
CA ASP A 304 -24.85 -15.50 -11.40
C ASP A 304 -24.00 -16.77 -11.62
N ALA A 305 -24.35 -17.51 -12.68
CA ALA A 305 -23.61 -18.68 -13.12
C ALA A 305 -23.23 -18.54 -14.59
N LEU A 306 -21.99 -18.88 -14.92
CA LEU A 306 -21.48 -18.93 -16.29
C LEU A 306 -21.45 -20.39 -16.74
N SER A 307 -21.99 -20.65 -17.93
CA SER A 307 -21.99 -21.99 -18.54
C SER A 307 -21.01 -22.01 -19.70
N LEU A 308 -19.95 -22.81 -19.58
CA LEU A 308 -18.88 -22.95 -20.57
C LEU A 308 -19.01 -24.32 -21.23
N THR A 309 -19.45 -24.35 -22.48
CA THR A 309 -19.67 -25.60 -23.24
C THR A 309 -18.51 -25.85 -24.20
N VAL A 310 -18.04 -27.09 -24.26
CA VAL A 310 -16.98 -27.49 -25.20
C VAL A 310 -17.47 -27.47 -26.66
N GLY A 311 -16.52 -27.52 -27.59
CA GLY A 311 -16.78 -27.65 -29.02
C GLY A 311 -17.46 -28.96 -29.42
N ASP A 312 -17.54 -29.21 -30.73
CA ASP A 312 -18.17 -30.41 -31.26
C ASP A 312 -17.35 -31.69 -30.99
N LYS A 313 -18.01 -32.84 -31.09
CA LYS A 313 -17.40 -34.16 -30.84
C LYS A 313 -16.25 -34.43 -31.81
N CYS A 314 -15.24 -35.19 -31.38
CA CYS A 314 -14.10 -35.57 -32.23
C CYS A 314 -14.51 -36.15 -33.59
N SER A 315 -15.55 -36.99 -33.61
CA SER A 315 -16.06 -37.63 -34.83
C SER A 315 -16.60 -36.67 -35.89
N SER A 316 -16.81 -35.38 -35.57
CA SER A 316 -17.21 -34.37 -36.56
C SER A 316 -16.04 -33.83 -37.39
N ARG A 317 -14.79 -34.19 -37.04
CA ARG A 317 -13.58 -33.77 -37.75
C ARG A 317 -13.08 -34.89 -38.65
N SER A 318 -12.90 -34.55 -39.93
CA SER A 318 -12.37 -35.44 -40.98
C SER A 318 -10.94 -35.09 -41.40
N ASP A 319 -10.35 -34.06 -40.79
CA ASP A 319 -9.01 -33.58 -41.09
C ASP A 319 -8.12 -33.78 -39.85
N GLU A 320 -6.89 -34.25 -40.06
CA GLU A 320 -5.93 -34.55 -38.99
C GLU A 320 -5.60 -33.31 -38.17
N ALA A 321 -5.24 -32.20 -38.82
CA ALA A 321 -4.86 -30.98 -38.11
C ALA A 321 -6.04 -30.39 -37.33
N ALA A 322 -7.25 -30.40 -37.92
CA ALA A 322 -8.47 -29.96 -37.26
C ALA A 322 -8.85 -30.87 -36.08
N CYS A 323 -8.56 -32.17 -36.16
CA CYS A 323 -8.77 -33.12 -35.07
C CYS A 323 -7.83 -32.82 -33.89
N LEU A 324 -6.53 -32.63 -34.18
CA LEU A 324 -5.51 -32.42 -33.15
C LEU A 324 -5.59 -31.03 -32.49
N ASN A 325 -6.19 -30.04 -33.15
CA ASN A 325 -6.39 -28.70 -32.59
C ASN A 325 -7.73 -28.52 -31.83
N THR A 326 -8.43 -29.61 -31.51
CA THR A 326 -9.71 -29.57 -30.79
C THR A 326 -9.58 -29.10 -29.33
N ALA A 327 -8.40 -29.23 -28.73
CA ALA A 327 -8.15 -28.82 -27.35
C ALA A 327 -8.35 -27.32 -27.15
N GLN A 328 -8.14 -26.49 -28.19
CA GLN A 328 -8.46 -25.07 -28.20
C GLN A 328 -9.96 -24.79 -27.96
N TYR A 329 -10.83 -25.76 -28.24
CA TYR A 329 -12.27 -25.71 -28.01
C TYR A 329 -12.71 -26.57 -26.81
N GLY A 330 -11.78 -26.98 -25.95
CA GLY A 330 -12.08 -27.71 -24.73
C GLY A 330 -12.37 -29.20 -24.90
N THR A 331 -11.98 -29.81 -26.02
CA THR A 331 -12.14 -31.27 -26.25
C THR A 331 -10.80 -31.88 -26.64
N SER A 332 -10.36 -32.96 -26.00
CA SER A 332 -9.14 -33.68 -26.38
C SER A 332 -9.45 -34.84 -27.34
N CYS A 333 -8.95 -34.73 -28.57
CA CYS A 333 -9.10 -35.74 -29.62
C CYS A 333 -7.75 -36.25 -30.10
N VAL A 334 -7.75 -37.46 -30.65
CA VAL A 334 -6.61 -38.05 -31.34
C VAL A 334 -6.98 -38.48 -32.75
N TRP A 335 -5.97 -38.48 -33.62
CA TRP A 335 -6.07 -39.03 -34.95
C TRP A 335 -5.59 -40.48 -34.96
N LYS A 336 -6.48 -41.42 -35.25
CA LYS A 336 -6.19 -42.86 -35.30
C LYS A 336 -6.68 -43.43 -36.61
N GLN A 337 -5.76 -43.97 -37.42
CA GLN A 337 -6.09 -44.67 -38.67
C GLN A 337 -7.11 -43.91 -39.55
N ASP A 338 -6.79 -42.65 -39.87
CA ASP A 338 -7.64 -41.74 -40.68
C ASP A 338 -8.99 -41.36 -40.08
N ARG A 339 -9.14 -41.49 -38.76
CA ARG A 339 -10.34 -41.06 -38.04
C ARG A 339 -10.00 -40.25 -36.80
N CYS A 340 -10.81 -39.23 -36.52
CA CYS A 340 -10.73 -38.48 -35.29
C CYS A 340 -11.59 -39.13 -34.19
N VAL A 341 -10.97 -39.52 -33.09
CA VAL A 341 -11.63 -40.20 -31.94
C VAL A 341 -11.28 -39.49 -30.63
N ALA A 342 -12.12 -39.65 -29.61
CA ALA A 342 -11.83 -39.06 -28.30
C ALA A 342 -10.66 -39.79 -27.61
N ILE A 343 -9.85 -39.04 -26.86
CA ILE A 343 -8.73 -39.61 -26.09
C ILE A 343 -9.18 -40.67 -25.06
N GLU A 344 -10.42 -40.55 -24.59
CA GLU A 344 -11.03 -41.49 -23.64
C GLU A 344 -11.19 -42.90 -24.24
N GLU A 345 -11.43 -43.00 -25.55
CA GLU A 345 -11.67 -44.29 -26.24
C GLU A 345 -10.41 -45.14 -26.37
N ILE A 346 -9.24 -44.50 -26.34
CA ILE A 346 -7.92 -45.14 -26.42
C ILE A 346 -7.19 -45.22 -25.08
N GLY A 347 -7.58 -44.41 -24.10
CA GLY A 347 -6.95 -44.33 -22.79
C GLY A 347 -5.66 -43.48 -22.77
N TRP A 348 -5.16 -43.24 -21.56
CA TRP A 348 -3.91 -42.51 -21.34
C TRP A 348 -2.69 -43.41 -21.59
N LYS A 349 -1.69 -42.87 -22.29
CA LYS A 349 -0.34 -43.41 -22.42
C LYS A 349 0.64 -42.25 -22.59
N ASP A 350 1.86 -42.43 -22.09
CA ASP A 350 2.94 -41.43 -22.23
C ASP A 350 3.42 -41.31 -23.69
N SER A 351 3.36 -42.41 -24.45
CA SER A 351 3.61 -42.43 -25.89
C SER A 351 2.69 -43.41 -26.61
N PHE A 352 2.38 -43.11 -27.86
CA PHE A 352 1.66 -43.99 -28.77
C PHE A 352 2.58 -44.44 -29.90
N ASP A 353 2.23 -45.55 -30.54
CA ASP A 353 2.88 -45.95 -31.79
C ASP A 353 2.52 -44.97 -32.92
N SER A 354 3.11 -45.16 -34.09
CA SER A 354 2.84 -44.34 -35.28
C SER A 354 1.39 -44.40 -35.78
N SER A 355 0.55 -45.29 -35.23
CA SER A 355 -0.85 -45.42 -35.64
C SER A 355 -1.79 -44.40 -35.00
N VAL A 356 -1.33 -43.72 -33.94
CA VAL A 356 -2.09 -42.69 -33.23
C VAL A 356 -1.25 -41.41 -33.13
N LYS A 357 -1.74 -40.35 -33.74
CA LYS A 357 -1.22 -39.00 -33.53
C LYS A 357 -2.10 -38.27 -32.53
N ALA A 358 -1.48 -37.61 -31.58
CA ALA A 358 -2.19 -37.02 -30.46
C ALA A 358 -1.92 -35.53 -30.22
N CYS A 359 -0.83 -34.99 -30.79
CA CYS A 359 -0.49 -33.58 -30.71
C CYS A 359 -0.05 -33.09 -32.09
N VAL A 360 -0.42 -31.85 -32.44
CA VAL A 360 0.08 -31.18 -33.66
C VAL A 360 1.59 -31.02 -33.59
N SER A 361 2.07 -30.56 -32.44
CA SER A 361 3.49 -30.46 -32.10
C SER A 361 3.75 -31.29 -30.84
N PRO A 362 4.82 -32.09 -30.78
CA PRO A 362 5.20 -32.76 -29.55
C PRO A 362 5.51 -31.73 -28.44
N PRO A 363 5.35 -32.10 -27.15
CA PRO A 363 5.74 -31.25 -26.04
C PRO A 363 7.18 -30.77 -26.17
N VAL A 364 7.41 -29.46 -26.04
CA VAL A 364 8.75 -28.88 -26.10
C VAL A 364 9.40 -29.00 -24.72
N PHE A 365 10.54 -29.68 -24.67
CA PHE A 365 11.36 -29.75 -23.46
C PHE A 365 12.05 -28.41 -23.21
N GLU A 366 11.89 -27.87 -22.01
CA GLU A 366 12.44 -26.58 -21.60
C GLU A 366 13.72 -26.79 -20.78
N GLU A 367 14.89 -26.75 -21.44
CA GLU A 367 16.18 -27.03 -20.81
C GLU A 367 16.48 -26.15 -19.58
N ARG A 368 15.94 -24.92 -19.56
CA ARG A 368 16.12 -23.98 -18.44
C ARG A 368 15.54 -24.50 -17.13
N ARG A 369 14.58 -25.43 -17.18
CA ARG A 369 13.99 -26.07 -15.99
C ARG A 369 15.02 -26.92 -15.25
N CYS A 370 15.93 -27.57 -15.96
CA CYS A 370 17.01 -28.35 -15.36
C CYS A 370 17.95 -27.47 -14.52
N ALA A 371 18.22 -26.24 -14.98
CA ALA A 371 19.09 -25.31 -14.26
C ALA A 371 18.51 -24.84 -12.91
N THR A 372 17.19 -24.96 -12.71
CA THR A 372 16.52 -24.63 -11.45
C THR A 372 16.44 -25.81 -10.47
N ALA A 373 16.82 -27.02 -10.88
CA ALA A 373 16.79 -28.20 -10.04
C ALA A 373 18.08 -28.33 -9.22
N GLU A 374 17.97 -28.23 -7.90
CA GLU A 374 19.13 -28.19 -6.99
C GLU A 374 19.58 -29.59 -6.50
N TYR A 375 18.76 -30.63 -6.69
CA TYR A 375 19.03 -31.99 -6.21
C TYR A 375 18.54 -33.06 -7.19
N CYS A 376 19.02 -34.29 -7.00
CA CYS A 376 18.78 -35.42 -7.90
C CYS A 376 17.29 -35.66 -8.19
N GLU A 377 16.46 -35.80 -7.15
CA GLU A 377 15.04 -36.11 -7.35
C GLU A 377 14.30 -35.00 -8.11
N ALA A 378 14.57 -33.72 -7.82
CA ALA A 378 14.01 -32.61 -8.59
C ALA A 378 14.49 -32.64 -10.05
N CYS A 379 15.77 -32.93 -10.28
CA CYS A 379 16.33 -33.00 -11.62
C CYS A 379 15.66 -34.10 -12.46
N ALA A 380 15.57 -35.32 -11.90
CA ALA A 380 14.92 -36.44 -12.56
C ALA A 380 13.42 -36.20 -12.76
N ALA A 381 12.74 -35.58 -11.79
CA ALA A 381 11.33 -35.23 -11.92
C ALA A 381 11.06 -34.20 -13.04
N ALA A 382 12.03 -33.34 -13.34
CA ALA A 382 11.97 -32.39 -14.46
C ALA A 382 12.31 -33.01 -15.83
N ASN A 383 12.48 -34.34 -15.92
CA ASN A 383 12.94 -35.06 -17.10
C ASN A 383 14.36 -34.67 -17.55
N CYS A 384 15.22 -34.34 -16.59
CA CYS A 384 16.64 -34.03 -16.80
C CYS A 384 17.51 -35.19 -16.27
N ALA A 385 18.79 -35.20 -16.61
CA ALA A 385 19.76 -36.19 -16.12
C ALA A 385 20.63 -35.60 -14.99
N TRP A 386 20.68 -36.28 -13.85
CA TRP A 386 21.55 -35.91 -12.74
C TRP A 386 22.88 -36.66 -12.81
N CYS A 387 23.99 -35.95 -12.69
CA CYS A 387 25.34 -36.53 -12.63
C CYS A 387 26.30 -35.69 -11.76
N GLY A 388 25.83 -35.33 -10.56
CA GLY A 388 26.47 -34.37 -9.65
C GLY A 388 26.05 -32.91 -9.88
N ALA A 389 25.50 -32.62 -11.06
CA ALA A 389 24.73 -31.43 -11.37
C ALA A 389 23.56 -31.83 -12.29
N CYS A 390 22.53 -30.99 -12.37
CA CYS A 390 21.39 -31.26 -13.24
C CYS A 390 21.66 -30.83 -14.69
N MET A 391 21.62 -31.79 -15.61
CA MET A 391 21.89 -31.58 -17.03
C MET A 391 20.65 -31.85 -17.89
N PRO A 392 20.44 -31.11 -19.00
CA PRO A 392 19.34 -31.35 -19.93
C PRO A 392 19.27 -32.77 -20.50
N SER A 393 20.41 -33.44 -20.65
CA SER A 393 20.50 -34.80 -21.20
C SER A 393 21.64 -35.57 -20.56
N SER A 394 21.50 -36.90 -20.50
CA SER A 394 22.56 -37.81 -20.02
C SER A 394 23.83 -37.73 -20.88
N HIS A 395 23.72 -37.34 -22.15
CA HIS A 395 24.88 -37.12 -23.02
C HIS A 395 25.80 -35.99 -22.54
N HIS A 396 25.29 -35.03 -21.76
CA HIS A 396 26.07 -33.93 -21.22
C HIS A 396 26.80 -34.29 -19.92
N CYS A 397 26.60 -35.51 -19.40
CA CYS A 397 27.23 -36.01 -18.18
C CYS A 397 28.63 -36.61 -18.45
N VAL A 398 29.62 -35.73 -18.64
CA VAL A 398 30.98 -36.13 -19.04
C VAL A 398 31.87 -36.56 -17.86
N ARG A 399 31.67 -36.00 -16.66
CA ARG A 399 32.56 -36.20 -15.49
C ARG A 399 32.14 -37.32 -14.52
N HIS A 400 30.86 -37.66 -14.47
CA HIS A 400 30.29 -38.64 -13.52
C HIS A 400 29.37 -39.64 -14.24
N SER A 401 29.87 -40.26 -15.31
CA SER A 401 29.11 -41.21 -16.14
C SER A 401 28.62 -42.45 -15.38
N HIS A 402 29.23 -42.78 -14.25
CA HIS A 402 28.86 -43.93 -13.40
C HIS A 402 27.81 -43.62 -12.33
N GLN A 403 27.33 -42.38 -12.22
CA GLN A 403 26.32 -41.94 -11.25
C GLN A 403 25.24 -41.09 -11.94
N ILE A 404 24.76 -41.55 -13.09
CA ILE A 404 23.67 -40.91 -13.81
C ILE A 404 22.34 -41.39 -13.21
N ALA A 405 21.46 -40.45 -12.87
CA ALA A 405 20.07 -40.72 -12.55
C ALA A 405 19.16 -39.93 -13.50
N VAL A 406 18.29 -40.63 -14.22
CA VAL A 406 17.28 -40.06 -15.13
C VAL A 406 15.85 -40.27 -14.60
N THR A 407 15.68 -41.17 -13.63
CA THR A 407 14.42 -41.38 -12.91
C THR A 407 14.57 -41.04 -11.43
N VAL A 408 13.46 -40.72 -10.76
CA VAL A 408 13.47 -40.38 -9.32
C VAL A 408 13.90 -41.59 -8.50
N GLU A 409 13.61 -42.80 -8.98
CA GLU A 409 13.97 -44.07 -8.36
C GLU A 409 15.47 -44.36 -8.38
N GLU A 410 16.19 -43.85 -9.39
CA GLU A 410 17.65 -43.99 -9.51
C GLU A 410 18.40 -43.05 -8.56
N CYS A 411 17.73 -42.05 -7.99
CA CYS A 411 18.31 -41.19 -6.98
C CYS A 411 18.44 -41.97 -5.65
N GLY A 412 19.67 -42.17 -5.19
CA GLY A 412 19.93 -42.72 -3.86
C GLY A 412 19.40 -41.81 -2.74
N ALA A 413 19.22 -42.33 -1.54
CA ALA A 413 18.70 -41.59 -0.37
C ALA A 413 19.57 -40.40 0.11
N SER A 414 20.71 -40.15 -0.53
CA SER A 414 21.71 -39.17 -0.15
C SER A 414 21.54 -37.87 -0.94
N GLY A 415 20.64 -36.99 -0.49
CA GLY A 415 20.50 -35.66 -1.09
C GLY A 415 19.32 -34.78 -0.64
N VAL A 416 18.67 -35.08 0.50
CA VAL A 416 17.30 -34.61 0.79
C VAL A 416 17.23 -33.28 1.58
N GLY A 417 18.34 -32.58 1.86
CA GLY A 417 18.35 -31.56 2.92
C GLY A 417 18.11 -30.09 2.52
N GLY A 418 18.72 -29.61 1.42
CA GLY A 418 18.99 -28.18 1.23
C GLY A 418 17.75 -27.30 1.00
N GLU A 419 16.99 -27.60 -0.07
CA GLU A 419 15.89 -26.75 -0.52
C GLU A 419 14.57 -26.99 0.24
N ILE A 420 14.47 -28.09 1.01
CA ILE A 420 13.26 -28.40 1.80
C ILE A 420 13.10 -27.43 2.96
N CYS A 421 14.20 -27.10 3.64
CA CYS A 421 14.19 -26.19 4.78
C CYS A 421 13.83 -24.76 4.37
N GLY A 422 14.40 -24.28 3.25
CA GLY A 422 14.19 -22.92 2.74
C GLY A 422 12.77 -22.61 2.25
N ARG A 423 11.80 -23.54 2.39
CA ARG A 423 10.37 -23.29 2.12
C ARG A 423 9.58 -22.91 3.37
N TYR A 424 10.14 -23.18 4.55
CA TYR A 424 9.51 -22.87 5.83
C TYR A 424 9.97 -21.49 6.28
N HIS A 425 9.10 -20.51 6.09
CA HIS A 425 9.35 -19.12 6.51
C HIS A 425 8.78 -18.82 7.91
N SER A 426 8.38 -19.84 8.66
CA SER A 426 7.99 -19.72 10.07
C SER A 426 8.87 -20.61 10.93
N CYS A 427 9.24 -20.11 12.11
CA CYS A 427 10.02 -20.88 13.08
C CYS A 427 9.29 -22.18 13.44
N ALA A 428 7.98 -22.11 13.71
CA ALA A 428 7.18 -23.29 14.06
C ALA A 428 7.18 -24.36 12.97
N ALA A 429 7.04 -23.99 11.69
CA ALA A 429 7.10 -24.96 10.60
C ALA A 429 8.52 -25.52 10.40
N CYS A 430 9.56 -24.69 10.53
CA CYS A 430 10.94 -25.15 10.47
C CYS A 430 11.24 -26.20 11.55
N HIS A 431 10.79 -25.94 12.78
CA HIS A 431 10.92 -26.87 13.89
C HIS A 431 10.08 -28.15 13.71
N ALA A 432 8.85 -28.04 13.22
CA ALA A 432 8.00 -29.20 12.98
C ALA A 432 8.59 -30.18 11.94
N HIS A 433 9.49 -29.70 11.08
CA HIS A 433 10.21 -30.48 10.07
C HIS A 433 11.68 -30.74 10.43
N LEU A 434 11.99 -30.75 11.74
CA LEU A 434 13.34 -30.94 12.26
C LEU A 434 14.00 -32.27 11.88
N HIS A 435 13.31 -33.36 11.55
CA HIS A 435 13.93 -34.69 11.46
C HIS A 435 14.10 -35.23 10.02
N ARG A 436 15.25 -35.85 9.73
CA ARG A 436 15.53 -36.55 8.45
C ARG A 436 14.68 -37.81 8.24
N HIS A 437 14.14 -38.38 9.32
CA HIS A 437 13.30 -39.57 9.29
C HIS A 437 12.04 -39.43 10.17
N PRO A 438 10.93 -40.08 9.80
CA PRO A 438 9.67 -40.06 10.58
C PRO A 438 9.78 -40.60 12.01
N HIS A 439 10.82 -41.40 12.30
CA HIS A 439 11.08 -42.04 13.60
C HIS A 439 12.29 -41.46 14.34
N GLY A 440 12.71 -40.24 13.98
CA GLY A 440 13.89 -39.65 14.58
C GLY A 440 13.71 -39.36 16.08
N SER A 441 14.63 -39.85 16.91
CA SER A 441 14.77 -39.44 18.31
C SER A 441 15.18 -37.97 18.41
N GLU A 442 15.02 -37.35 19.59
CA GLU A 442 15.45 -35.96 19.86
C GLU A 442 16.97 -35.73 19.77
N GLU A 443 17.76 -36.75 19.44
CA GLU A 443 19.20 -36.61 19.19
C GLU A 443 19.51 -35.60 18.08
N LEU A 444 20.44 -34.69 18.38
CA LEU A 444 20.87 -33.61 17.48
C LEU A 444 21.37 -34.10 16.11
N SER A 445 21.94 -35.31 16.04
CA SER A 445 22.47 -35.94 14.83
C SER A 445 21.42 -36.24 13.75
N GLN A 446 20.13 -36.20 14.10
CA GLN A 446 19.02 -36.57 13.22
C GLN A 446 18.28 -35.36 12.63
N ARG A 447 18.79 -34.14 12.89
CA ARG A 447 18.16 -32.90 12.43
C ARG A 447 18.39 -32.62 10.95
N ALA A 448 17.33 -32.29 10.21
CA ALA A 448 17.32 -31.91 8.80
C ALA A 448 17.41 -30.39 8.64
N CYS A 449 16.61 -29.65 9.41
CA CYS A 449 16.51 -28.19 9.36
C CYS A 449 16.75 -27.56 10.73
N TYR A 450 17.18 -26.31 10.77
CA TYR A 450 17.19 -25.50 11.98
C TYR A 450 16.79 -24.07 11.67
N TRP A 451 16.24 -23.37 12.67
CA TRP A 451 15.91 -21.95 12.55
C TRP A 451 17.13 -21.11 12.90
N ASP A 452 17.60 -20.30 11.96
CA ASP A 452 18.66 -19.33 12.17
C ASP A 452 18.05 -18.00 12.60
N TYR A 453 18.19 -17.67 13.89
CA TYR A 453 17.65 -16.43 14.47
C TYR A 453 18.37 -15.16 13.99
N ASP A 454 19.63 -15.26 13.53
CA ASP A 454 20.38 -14.10 13.06
C ASP A 454 19.92 -13.67 11.66
N SER A 455 19.65 -14.64 10.79
CA SER A 455 19.13 -14.35 9.45
C SER A 455 17.61 -14.45 9.33
N VAL A 456 16.92 -14.92 10.38
CA VAL A 456 15.48 -15.20 10.44
C VAL A 456 15.07 -16.15 9.31
N LYS A 457 15.81 -17.25 9.12
CA LYS A 457 15.55 -18.22 8.04
C LYS A 457 15.67 -19.66 8.51
N CYS A 458 14.88 -20.53 7.91
CA CYS A 458 15.06 -21.97 8.07
C CYS A 458 16.19 -22.47 7.16
N ARG A 459 17.21 -23.12 7.74
CA ARG A 459 18.41 -23.58 7.04
C ARG A 459 18.65 -25.08 7.22
N PRO A 460 19.29 -25.77 6.26
CA PRO A 460 19.68 -27.16 6.40
C PRO A 460 20.79 -27.32 7.45
N ALA A 461 20.68 -28.35 8.29
CA ALA A 461 21.71 -28.69 9.27
C ALA A 461 22.81 -29.56 8.61
N ASN A 462 23.98 -28.96 8.34
CA ASN A 462 25.08 -29.61 7.60
C ASN A 462 26.32 -29.91 8.45
N THR A 463 26.57 -29.21 9.57
CA THR A 463 27.78 -29.39 10.40
C THR A 463 27.48 -29.61 11.89
N THR A 464 28.45 -30.18 12.63
CA THR A 464 28.40 -30.34 14.10
C THR A 464 28.43 -29.02 14.87
N THR A 465 28.96 -27.95 14.26
CA THR A 465 28.91 -26.58 14.79
C THR A 465 27.53 -25.97 14.70
N ASP A 466 26.80 -26.20 13.60
CA ASP A 466 25.39 -25.78 13.44
C ASP A 466 24.50 -26.49 14.48
N MET A 467 24.80 -27.75 14.78
CA MET A 467 24.09 -28.49 15.82
C MET A 467 24.35 -27.91 17.24
N ARG A 468 25.55 -27.38 17.51
CA ARG A 468 25.88 -26.76 18.81
C ARG A 468 25.22 -25.40 19.01
N SER A 469 25.14 -24.55 17.98
CA SER A 469 24.45 -23.25 18.08
C SER A 469 22.96 -23.42 18.40
N VAL A 470 22.35 -24.49 17.87
CA VAL A 470 20.96 -24.87 18.14
C VAL A 470 20.77 -25.46 19.55
N ALA A 471 21.78 -26.15 20.11
CA ALA A 471 21.73 -26.63 21.50
C ALA A 471 21.86 -25.50 22.52
N THR A 472 22.60 -24.43 22.20
CA THR A 472 22.80 -23.27 23.07
C THR A 472 21.62 -22.29 23.06
N THR A 473 20.82 -22.27 21.98
CA THR A 473 19.63 -21.42 21.82
C THR A 473 18.35 -22.17 22.18
N GLY A 474 18.31 -22.82 23.35
CA GLY A 474 17.12 -23.51 23.90
C GLY A 474 15.86 -22.65 24.10
N GLY A 475 15.74 -21.48 23.44
CA GLY A 475 14.52 -20.70 23.31
C GLY A 475 13.61 -21.31 22.25
N GLY A 476 12.40 -21.69 22.67
CA GLY A 476 11.33 -22.03 21.74
C GLY A 476 11.01 -20.85 20.81
N CYS A 477 10.35 -21.16 19.68
CA CYS A 477 9.86 -20.13 18.77
C CYS A 477 9.00 -19.09 19.51
N ASN A 478 9.09 -17.82 19.10
CA ASN A 478 8.15 -16.78 19.53
C ASN A 478 6.71 -17.22 19.22
N ALA A 479 5.77 -16.71 19.99
CA ALA A 479 4.35 -16.95 19.75
C ALA A 479 3.97 -16.48 18.33
N ALA A 480 3.24 -17.32 17.59
CA ALA A 480 2.81 -16.96 16.23
C ALA A 480 1.97 -15.67 16.27
N CYS A 481 2.13 -14.78 15.28
CA CYS A 481 1.44 -13.48 15.24
C CYS A 481 -0.07 -13.63 15.47
N ALA A 482 -0.69 -14.67 14.91
CA ALA A 482 -2.12 -14.96 15.07
C ALA A 482 -2.60 -15.16 16.52
N THR A 483 -1.69 -15.48 17.45
CA THR A 483 -1.98 -15.64 18.89
C THR A 483 -1.96 -14.31 19.66
N LEU A 484 -1.42 -13.25 19.05
CA LEU A 484 -1.32 -11.92 19.66
C LEU A 484 -2.64 -11.15 19.44
N THR A 485 -3.35 -10.89 20.54
CA THR A 485 -4.72 -10.34 20.51
C THR A 485 -4.79 -8.82 20.70
N THR A 486 -3.66 -8.16 20.98
CA THR A 486 -3.61 -6.71 21.20
C THR A 486 -2.62 -6.04 20.24
N CYS A 487 -2.92 -4.79 19.86
CA CYS A 487 -2.05 -3.99 19.01
C CYS A 487 -0.65 -3.82 19.62
N ALA A 488 -0.58 -3.58 20.94
CA ALA A 488 0.69 -3.39 21.65
C ALA A 488 1.58 -4.64 21.56
N ASN A 489 1.03 -5.82 21.84
CA ASN A 489 1.81 -7.06 21.75
C ASN A 489 2.14 -7.42 20.30
N CYS A 490 1.22 -7.17 19.37
CA CYS A 490 1.44 -7.44 17.95
C CYS A 490 2.57 -6.60 17.36
N THR A 491 2.56 -5.28 17.64
CA THR A 491 3.56 -4.33 17.11
C THR A 491 4.87 -4.31 17.91
N ALA A 492 4.93 -5.02 19.04
CA ALA A 492 6.17 -5.30 19.75
C ALA A 492 6.99 -6.41 19.05
N GLU A 493 6.33 -7.25 18.25
CA GLU A 493 6.94 -8.28 17.41
C GLU A 493 6.99 -7.82 15.94
N GLU A 494 7.69 -8.57 15.08
CA GLU A 494 7.78 -8.32 13.63
C GLU A 494 6.48 -8.68 12.85
N CYS A 495 5.31 -8.37 13.43
CA CYS A 495 3.99 -8.69 12.90
C CYS A 495 3.26 -7.46 12.33
N ILE A 496 2.10 -7.71 11.71
CA ILE A 496 1.18 -6.69 11.22
C ILE A 496 -0.08 -6.69 12.08
N TRP A 497 -0.37 -5.56 12.75
CA TRP A 497 -1.64 -5.38 13.45
C TRP A 497 -2.66 -4.77 12.50
N CYS A 498 -3.79 -5.46 12.30
CA CYS A 498 -4.93 -4.94 11.58
C CYS A 498 -6.00 -4.44 12.56
N ALA A 499 -6.13 -3.11 12.68
CA ALA A 499 -7.05 -2.50 13.63
C ALA A 499 -8.52 -2.78 13.29
N SER A 500 -8.88 -2.81 12.00
CA SER A 500 -10.26 -3.05 11.57
C SER A 500 -10.75 -4.42 12.03
N THR A 501 -9.93 -5.46 11.88
CA THR A 501 -10.32 -6.83 12.22
C THR A 501 -9.95 -7.23 13.66
N GLY A 502 -9.20 -6.38 14.37
CA GLY A 502 -8.64 -6.72 15.70
C GLY A 502 -7.74 -7.96 15.66
N ARG A 503 -6.94 -8.13 14.59
CA ARG A 503 -6.12 -9.34 14.37
C ARG A 503 -4.68 -8.97 14.08
N CYS A 504 -3.78 -9.77 14.63
CA CYS A 504 -2.37 -9.76 14.32
C CYS A 504 -2.05 -10.88 13.32
N VAL A 505 -1.26 -10.58 12.29
CA VAL A 505 -0.86 -11.55 11.26
C VAL A 505 0.61 -11.38 10.88
N ASP A 506 1.24 -12.44 10.39
CA ASP A 506 2.60 -12.37 9.85
C ASP A 506 2.66 -11.47 8.60
N LYS A 507 3.83 -10.87 8.35
CA LYS A 507 4.03 -9.96 7.22
C LYS A 507 3.76 -10.63 5.86
N ASN A 508 4.25 -11.86 5.68
CA ASN A 508 4.02 -12.65 4.47
C ASN A 508 2.59 -13.25 4.38
N ALA A 509 1.78 -13.18 5.44
CA ALA A 509 0.45 -13.77 5.53
C ALA A 509 -0.69 -12.80 5.20
N TYR A 510 -0.39 -11.53 4.89
CA TYR A 510 -1.41 -10.50 4.65
C TYR A 510 -2.44 -10.91 3.58
N GLY A 511 -1.98 -11.46 2.46
CA GLY A 511 -2.84 -11.81 1.32
C GLY A 511 -3.66 -13.07 1.56
N ALA A 512 -3.11 -14.04 2.29
CA ALA A 512 -3.83 -15.23 2.74
C ALA A 512 -4.85 -14.91 3.84
N SER A 513 -4.55 -13.94 4.71
CA SER A 513 -5.41 -13.55 5.83
C SER A 513 -6.53 -12.59 5.42
N PHE A 514 -6.27 -11.72 4.44
CA PHE A 514 -7.19 -10.71 3.94
C PHE A 514 -7.37 -10.77 2.41
N PRO A 515 -7.73 -11.93 1.84
CA PRO A 515 -7.78 -12.16 0.38
C PRO A 515 -8.78 -11.27 -0.38
N LEU A 516 -9.74 -10.70 0.34
CA LEU A 516 -10.78 -9.81 -0.20
C LEU A 516 -10.66 -8.38 0.34
N GLY A 517 -9.49 -7.99 0.88
CA GLY A 517 -9.27 -6.65 1.42
C GLY A 517 -9.93 -6.42 2.79
N GLY A 518 -9.93 -7.44 3.64
CA GLY A 518 -10.53 -7.37 5.00
C GLY A 518 -9.81 -6.43 5.96
N CYS A 519 -8.54 -6.11 5.70
CA CYS A 519 -7.77 -5.16 6.49
C CYS A 519 -7.74 -3.78 5.80
N ARG A 520 -8.20 -2.74 6.50
CA ARG A 520 -8.30 -1.38 5.94
C ARG A 520 -7.11 -0.50 6.26
N ALA A 521 -6.55 -0.71 7.43
CA ALA A 521 -5.38 -0.02 7.92
C ALA A 521 -4.62 -0.99 8.82
N TRP A 522 -3.31 -1.01 8.63
CA TRP A 522 -2.43 -1.82 9.43
C TRP A 522 -1.32 -0.97 10.04
N SER A 523 -0.79 -1.45 11.16
CA SER A 523 0.32 -0.82 11.88
C SER A 523 1.39 -1.87 12.16
N THR A 524 2.64 -1.50 11.92
CA THR A 524 3.82 -2.32 12.28
C THR A 524 4.62 -1.68 13.41
N ASN A 525 4.51 -0.37 13.63
CA ASN A 525 5.35 0.37 14.56
C ASN A 525 4.48 1.22 15.50
N GLY A 526 4.12 0.66 16.65
CA GLY A 526 3.39 1.36 17.70
C GLY A 526 1.92 1.66 17.36
N CYS A 527 1.08 1.59 18.38
CA CYS A 527 -0.31 2.02 18.32
C CYS A 527 -0.30 3.47 18.79
N GLY A 528 -0.61 4.44 17.93
CA GLY A 528 -0.56 5.86 18.30
C GLY A 528 -1.27 6.11 19.65
N SER A 529 -0.55 6.68 20.62
CA SER A 529 -1.03 6.88 22.00
C SER A 529 -1.93 8.11 22.16
N SER A 530 -2.82 8.36 21.21
CA SER A 530 -3.91 9.30 21.43
C SER A 530 -5.20 8.52 21.44
N SER A 531 -6.05 8.89 22.39
CA SER A 531 -7.47 8.57 22.52
C SER A 531 -8.31 9.02 21.30
N HIS A 532 -7.78 8.87 20.08
CA HIS A 532 -8.60 8.72 18.89
C HIS A 532 -9.32 7.39 19.04
N VAL A 533 -10.59 7.47 19.42
CA VAL A 533 -11.55 6.38 19.22
C VAL A 533 -11.32 5.87 17.80
N THR A 534 -10.78 4.68 17.64
CA THR A 534 -10.60 4.05 16.33
C THR A 534 -11.91 3.34 15.97
N GLY A 535 -12.28 3.39 14.69
CA GLY A 535 -13.54 2.83 14.20
C GLY A 535 -14.69 3.84 14.14
N CYS A 536 -15.91 3.35 13.93
CA CYS A 536 -17.08 4.20 13.63
C CYS A 536 -17.31 5.30 14.69
N GLY A 537 -17.09 5.00 15.97
CA GLY A 537 -17.33 5.93 17.08
C GLY A 537 -16.47 7.21 17.08
N ALA A 538 -15.41 7.29 16.27
CA ALA A 538 -14.63 8.51 16.09
C ALA A 538 -15.40 9.63 15.38
N HIS A 539 -16.39 9.24 14.59
CA HIS A 539 -17.03 10.11 13.62
C HIS A 539 -18.26 10.79 14.25
N VAL A 540 -18.17 12.10 14.39
CA VAL A 540 -19.22 12.93 14.98
C VAL A 540 -20.20 13.51 13.95
N SER A 541 -20.08 13.19 12.66
CA SER A 541 -21.04 13.61 11.63
C SER A 541 -21.50 12.42 10.81
N CYS A 542 -22.73 12.45 10.29
CA CYS A 542 -23.20 11.40 9.40
C CYS A 542 -22.33 11.29 8.13
N ALA A 543 -21.88 12.42 7.58
CA ALA A 543 -21.05 12.45 6.39
C ALA A 543 -19.69 11.76 6.62
N SER A 544 -19.00 12.10 7.72
CA SER A 544 -17.72 11.46 8.08
C SER A 544 -17.92 9.98 8.45
N CYS A 545 -19.01 9.66 9.15
CA CYS A 545 -19.37 8.28 9.49
C CYS A 545 -19.54 7.40 8.25
N ARG A 546 -20.26 7.89 7.23
CA ARG A 546 -20.50 7.14 5.99
C ARG A 546 -19.30 7.07 5.07
N ALA A 547 -18.35 8.01 5.21
CA ALA A 547 -17.08 7.93 4.51
C ALA A 547 -16.23 6.76 5.03
N GLU A 548 -16.44 6.35 6.29
CA GLU A 548 -15.83 5.16 6.86
C GLU A 548 -16.57 3.88 6.41
N PRO A 549 -15.89 2.92 5.77
CA PRO A 549 -16.54 1.68 5.34
C PRO A 549 -17.12 0.87 6.51
N ALA A 550 -18.20 0.11 6.29
CA ALA A 550 -18.94 -0.62 7.34
C ALA A 550 -19.32 0.21 8.59
N CYS A 551 -19.44 1.53 8.45
CA CYS A 551 -20.05 2.39 9.44
C CYS A 551 -21.37 2.94 8.91
N GLY A 552 -22.33 3.10 9.79
CA GLY A 552 -23.59 3.77 9.49
C GLY A 552 -24.01 4.68 10.62
N TRP A 553 -24.78 5.70 10.26
CA TRP A 553 -25.24 6.69 11.21
C TRP A 553 -26.56 6.23 11.83
N CYS A 554 -26.61 6.18 13.16
CA CYS A 554 -27.85 5.97 13.89
C CYS A 554 -28.42 7.31 14.36
N ASP A 555 -29.53 7.72 13.76
CA ASP A 555 -30.23 8.96 14.13
C ASP A 555 -30.92 8.81 15.50
N ASP A 556 -30.81 9.82 16.35
CA ASP A 556 -31.44 9.81 17.68
C ASP A 556 -32.97 9.95 17.62
N GLY A 557 -33.51 10.38 16.47
CA GLY A 557 -34.94 10.56 16.24
C GLY A 557 -35.49 11.89 16.74
N ALA A 558 -34.66 12.82 17.21
CA ALA A 558 -35.06 14.15 17.66
C ALA A 558 -35.33 15.12 16.49
N GLY A 559 -35.04 14.72 15.25
CA GLY A 559 -35.29 15.53 14.06
C GLY A 559 -34.32 16.69 13.83
N GLY A 560 -33.23 16.75 14.61
CA GLY A 560 -32.13 17.72 14.42
C GLY A 560 -30.89 17.16 13.72
N GLY A 561 -30.93 15.89 13.29
CA GLY A 561 -29.83 15.20 12.61
C GLY A 561 -28.69 14.72 13.51
N ARG A 562 -28.90 14.72 14.83
CA ARG A 562 -27.97 14.21 15.83
C ARG A 562 -28.03 12.68 15.87
N GLY A 563 -26.92 12.04 16.14
CA GLY A 563 -26.84 10.59 16.12
C GLY A 563 -25.53 10.03 16.61
N THR A 564 -25.36 8.72 16.44
CA THR A 564 -24.14 7.99 16.80
C THR A 564 -23.69 7.16 15.61
N CYS A 565 -22.41 7.25 15.28
CA CYS A 565 -21.83 6.42 14.25
C CYS A 565 -21.51 5.02 14.80
N LEU A 566 -22.11 3.99 14.23
CA LEU A 566 -22.00 2.61 14.69
C LEU A 566 -21.49 1.70 13.56
N PRO A 567 -20.85 0.57 13.88
CA PRO A 567 -20.45 -0.40 12.89
C PRO A 567 -21.67 -1.22 12.41
N GLY A 568 -21.72 -1.47 11.10
CA GLY A 568 -22.84 -2.16 10.47
C GLY A 568 -22.79 -2.19 8.96
N GLY A 569 -23.80 -2.86 8.37
CA GLY A 569 -23.97 -2.93 6.92
C GLY A 569 -25.24 -2.23 6.46
N GLU A 570 -25.53 -2.31 5.16
CA GLU A 570 -26.71 -1.69 4.54
C GLU A 570 -28.03 -2.07 5.23
N ARG A 571 -28.16 -3.33 5.68
CA ARG A 571 -29.40 -3.85 6.27
C ARG A 571 -29.61 -3.42 7.73
N ARG A 572 -28.55 -3.38 8.54
CA ARG A 572 -28.64 -3.13 9.99
C ARG A 572 -27.26 -2.85 10.61
N PRO A 573 -27.20 -2.18 11.78
CA PRO A 573 -26.01 -2.18 12.63
C PRO A 573 -25.65 -3.62 13.05
N HIS A 574 -24.37 -3.89 13.38
CA HIS A 574 -23.96 -5.20 13.92
C HIS A 574 -24.66 -5.51 15.25
N HIS A 575 -25.00 -4.48 16.02
CA HIS A 575 -25.79 -4.58 17.24
C HIS A 575 -27.24 -4.10 16.97
N PRO A 576 -28.14 -5.00 16.54
CA PRO A 576 -29.50 -4.63 16.10
C PRO A 576 -30.36 -3.98 17.19
N HIS A 577 -30.04 -4.19 18.47
CA HIS A 577 -30.75 -3.58 19.59
C HIS A 577 -30.38 -2.11 19.85
N VAL A 578 -29.26 -1.64 19.30
CA VAL A 578 -28.74 -0.28 19.55
C VAL A 578 -29.40 0.75 18.62
N CYS A 579 -29.72 0.38 17.38
CA CYS A 579 -30.37 1.27 16.43
C CYS A 579 -31.55 0.60 15.70
N PRO A 580 -32.77 1.14 15.80
CA PRO A 580 -33.90 0.68 14.99
C PRO A 580 -33.62 0.85 13.49
N HIS A 581 -34.03 -0.11 12.66
CA HIS A 581 -33.81 -0.07 11.20
C HIS A 581 -34.31 1.22 10.53
N ARG A 582 -35.39 1.85 11.05
CA ARG A 582 -35.93 3.11 10.50
C ARG A 582 -35.03 4.32 10.73
N ARG A 583 -34.11 4.25 11.68
CA ARG A 583 -33.16 5.33 12.04
C ARG A 583 -31.73 5.00 11.61
N TRP A 584 -31.56 3.90 10.87
CA TRP A 584 -30.27 3.44 10.40
C TRP A 584 -29.95 4.01 9.02
N HIS A 585 -28.87 4.75 8.94
CA HIS A 585 -28.46 5.53 7.78
C HIS A 585 -27.07 5.09 7.30
N PHE A 586 -27.03 4.02 6.48
CA PHE A 586 -25.78 3.48 5.92
C PHE A 586 -25.41 4.12 4.57
N THR A 587 -26.34 4.13 3.62
CA THR A 587 -26.06 4.61 2.26
C THR A 587 -26.39 6.09 2.07
N ARG A 588 -27.19 6.70 2.95
CA ARG A 588 -27.64 8.11 2.87
C ARG A 588 -27.85 8.66 4.27
N CYS A 589 -27.52 9.93 4.48
CA CYS A 589 -27.77 10.60 5.76
C CYS A 589 -29.25 10.86 6.01
N PRO A 590 -29.65 11.09 7.28
CA PRO A 590 -30.98 11.59 7.60
C PRO A 590 -31.29 12.86 6.80
N ALA A 591 -32.55 13.06 6.48
CA ALA A 591 -32.97 14.23 5.71
C ALA A 591 -32.65 15.54 6.43
N CYS A 592 -32.77 15.55 7.77
CA CYS A 592 -32.36 16.68 8.58
C CYS A 592 -30.94 16.52 9.13
N GLN A 593 -30.10 17.54 8.99
CA GLN A 593 -28.69 17.56 9.38
C GLN A 593 -28.32 18.91 10.02
N CYS A 594 -29.00 19.29 11.10
CA CYS A 594 -28.77 20.58 11.79
C CYS A 594 -27.88 20.45 13.02
N ASN A 595 -27.12 19.35 13.12
CA ASN A 595 -26.23 19.04 14.24
C ASN A 595 -26.88 19.14 15.63
N GLY A 596 -28.21 18.98 15.73
CA GLY A 596 -28.97 19.12 16.99
C GLY A 596 -29.20 20.56 17.46
N HIS A 597 -28.86 21.57 16.67
CA HIS A 597 -29.05 22.99 17.01
C HIS A 597 -30.29 23.64 16.37
N ALA A 598 -30.97 22.92 15.48
CA ALA A 598 -32.26 23.30 14.92
C ALA A 598 -33.04 22.05 14.48
N ILE A 599 -34.35 22.19 14.26
CA ILE A 599 -35.19 21.19 13.59
C ILE A 599 -35.33 21.63 12.13
N CYS A 600 -35.50 20.68 11.21
CA CYS A 600 -35.72 21.02 9.80
C CYS A 600 -37.17 21.36 9.48
N ASP A 601 -37.35 22.23 8.50
CA ASP A 601 -38.64 22.48 7.86
C ASP A 601 -39.07 21.33 6.92
N SER A 602 -40.25 21.48 6.29
CA SER A 602 -40.78 20.49 5.33
C SER A 602 -39.93 20.32 4.06
N GLN A 603 -38.95 21.19 3.83
CA GLN A 603 -38.00 21.13 2.71
C GLN A 603 -36.61 20.63 3.16
N ASN A 604 -36.50 20.11 4.38
CA ASN A 604 -35.25 19.61 5.00
C ASN A 604 -34.18 20.69 5.22
N ARG A 605 -34.58 21.94 5.44
CA ARG A 605 -33.68 23.06 5.76
C ARG A 605 -33.72 23.36 7.25
N CYS A 606 -32.57 23.67 7.84
CA CYS A 606 -32.49 24.05 9.25
C CYS A 606 -33.22 25.37 9.50
N ILE A 607 -34.15 25.38 10.45
CA ILE A 607 -34.87 26.58 10.84
C ILE A 607 -33.88 27.55 11.53
N GLN A 608 -33.71 28.73 10.95
CA GLN A 608 -32.82 29.78 11.45
C GLN A 608 -33.56 30.75 12.40
N PRO A 609 -32.88 31.36 13.38
CA PRO A 609 -31.47 31.17 13.73
C PRO A 609 -31.21 29.87 14.50
N CYS A 610 -30.05 29.25 14.25
CA CYS A 610 -29.59 28.08 15.02
C CYS A 610 -29.47 28.39 16.52
N ALA A 611 -29.78 27.40 17.37
CA ALA A 611 -29.62 27.49 18.82
C ALA A 611 -28.13 27.38 19.25
N ALA A 612 -27.87 27.69 20.53
CA ALA A 612 -26.57 27.52 21.18
C ALA A 612 -25.36 28.18 20.47
N ARG A 613 -25.62 29.33 19.82
CA ARG A 613 -24.58 30.15 19.17
C ARG A 613 -23.86 29.45 18.01
N ALA A 614 -24.51 28.45 17.41
CA ALA A 614 -24.13 27.91 16.12
C ALA A 614 -24.67 28.78 14.97
N ILE A 615 -24.05 28.72 13.81
CA ILE A 615 -24.42 29.39 12.55
C ILE A 615 -24.09 28.49 11.36
N GLY A 616 -24.58 28.84 10.18
CA GLY A 616 -24.41 28.06 8.95
C GLY A 616 -25.73 27.41 8.51
N ASP A 617 -25.74 26.90 7.27
CA ASP A 617 -26.94 26.28 6.68
C ASP A 617 -27.34 24.99 7.41
N HIS A 618 -26.38 24.36 8.10
CA HIS A 618 -26.51 23.12 8.86
C HIS A 618 -26.14 23.30 10.36
N CYS A 619 -26.05 24.54 10.85
CA CYS A 619 -25.60 24.87 12.21
C CYS A 619 -24.22 24.25 12.57
N GLU A 620 -23.31 24.24 11.61
CA GLU A 620 -22.04 23.52 11.66
C GLU A 620 -20.83 24.38 12.09
N MET A 621 -21.02 25.69 12.24
CA MET A 621 -19.97 26.63 12.67
C MET A 621 -20.37 27.40 13.92
N CYS A 622 -19.41 27.79 14.75
CA CYS A 622 -19.67 28.72 15.85
C CYS A 622 -19.84 30.16 15.32
N ALA A 623 -20.73 30.92 15.96
CA ALA A 623 -20.93 32.34 15.69
C ALA A 623 -19.62 33.15 15.89
N PRO A 624 -19.48 34.35 15.29
CA PRO A 624 -18.32 35.21 15.53
C PRO A 624 -18.07 35.44 17.03
N ALA A 625 -16.79 35.60 17.40
CA ALA A 625 -16.31 35.69 18.79
C ALA A 625 -16.59 34.45 19.66
N HIS A 626 -16.87 33.30 19.04
CA HIS A 626 -16.98 32.01 19.70
C HIS A 626 -16.12 30.95 18.99
N TRP A 627 -15.72 29.92 19.74
CA TRP A 627 -14.90 28.82 19.25
C TRP A 627 -15.38 27.47 19.80
N GLY A 628 -14.99 26.38 19.14
CA GLY A 628 -15.40 25.01 19.45
C GLY A 628 -16.00 24.31 18.22
N SER A 629 -16.64 23.18 18.44
CA SER A 629 -17.33 22.43 17.38
C SER A 629 -18.80 22.24 17.76
N PRO A 630 -19.77 22.79 16.99
CA PRO A 630 -21.19 22.55 17.20
C PRO A 630 -21.67 21.22 16.59
N LEU A 631 -20.77 20.39 16.04
CA LEU A 631 -21.15 19.12 15.43
C LEU A 631 -21.78 18.17 16.46
N ASN A 632 -22.86 17.50 16.06
CA ASN A 632 -23.57 16.49 16.87
C ASN A 632 -24.06 16.95 18.27
N GLY A 633 -24.42 18.23 18.41
CA GLY A 633 -24.86 18.83 19.67
C GLY A 633 -23.71 19.32 20.55
N GLY A 634 -22.55 19.59 19.95
CA GLY A 634 -21.43 20.24 20.61
C GLY A 634 -21.73 21.69 21.02
N VAL A 635 -20.82 22.31 21.79
CA VAL A 635 -21.07 23.63 22.39
C VAL A 635 -20.01 24.63 21.96
N CYS A 636 -20.46 25.82 21.56
CA CYS A 636 -19.60 26.96 21.23
C CYS A 636 -19.33 27.84 22.46
N GLN A 637 -18.06 28.10 22.75
CA GLN A 637 -17.60 28.90 23.88
C GLN A 637 -17.18 30.31 23.44
N PRO A 638 -17.35 31.35 24.26
CA PRO A 638 -16.88 32.69 23.93
C PRO A 638 -15.34 32.78 23.91
N CYS A 639 -14.80 33.65 23.05
CA CYS A 639 -13.36 33.96 23.03
C CYS A 639 -12.95 34.77 24.27
N GLU A 640 -12.01 34.27 25.08
CA GLU A 640 -11.51 34.95 26.29
C GLU A 640 -10.11 35.56 26.07
N CYS A 641 -10.05 36.72 25.42
CA CYS A 641 -8.80 37.32 24.93
C CYS A 641 -8.27 38.52 25.73
N ASN A 642 -8.58 38.63 27.03
CA ASN A 642 -8.06 39.66 27.95
C ASN A 642 -8.21 41.12 27.44
N ALA A 643 -9.24 41.42 26.65
CA ALA A 643 -9.44 42.71 25.95
C ALA A 643 -8.31 43.12 24.97
N GLN A 644 -7.43 42.20 24.59
CA GLN A 644 -6.35 42.39 23.61
C GLN A 644 -6.66 41.77 22.23
N ALA A 645 -7.85 41.18 22.08
CA ALA A 645 -8.42 40.76 20.81
C ALA A 645 -9.94 40.64 20.92
N VAL A 646 -10.65 40.83 19.80
CA VAL A 646 -12.11 40.63 19.69
C VAL A 646 -12.44 39.30 19.00
N SER A 647 -11.50 38.75 18.23
CA SER A 647 -11.68 37.52 17.45
C SER A 647 -10.64 36.47 17.83
N CYS A 648 -11.08 35.22 17.90
CA CYS A 648 -10.21 34.05 18.06
C CYS A 648 -10.43 33.04 16.93
N ALA A 649 -9.50 32.11 16.80
CA ALA A 649 -9.61 30.99 15.87
C ALA A 649 -10.81 30.10 16.26
N ALA A 650 -11.67 29.80 15.29
CA ALA A 650 -12.95 29.12 15.52
C ALA A 650 -12.81 27.68 16.03
N ASP A 651 -11.69 27.00 15.73
CA ASP A 651 -11.39 25.62 16.08
C ASP A 651 -10.63 25.49 17.42
N THR A 652 -9.66 26.35 17.65
CA THR A 652 -8.70 26.26 18.76
C THR A 652 -8.93 27.28 19.87
N GLY A 653 -9.71 28.33 19.62
CA GLY A 653 -9.93 29.41 20.58
C GLY A 653 -8.76 30.38 20.74
N ARG A 654 -7.68 30.21 19.96
CA ARG A 654 -6.50 31.08 20.01
C ARG A 654 -6.83 32.49 19.54
N CYS A 655 -6.54 33.48 20.36
CA CYS A 655 -6.84 34.88 20.10
C CYS A 655 -5.95 35.50 19.01
N TYR A 656 -6.55 36.32 18.15
CA TYR A 656 -5.81 37.13 17.19
C TYR A 656 -5.45 38.49 17.81
N CYS A 657 -4.29 38.58 18.46
CA CYS A 657 -3.88 39.77 19.21
C CYS A 657 -3.83 41.03 18.33
N SER A 658 -4.34 42.15 18.86
CA SER A 658 -4.41 43.42 18.12
C SER A 658 -3.12 44.25 18.16
N THR A 659 -2.21 43.96 19.09
CA THR A 659 -0.95 44.72 19.26
C THR A 659 0.26 43.85 18.91
N LYS A 660 1.17 44.35 18.07
CA LYS A 660 2.37 43.60 17.69
C LYS A 660 3.27 43.44 18.92
N GLY A 661 3.73 42.21 19.14
CA GLY A 661 4.55 41.86 20.30
C GLY A 661 3.79 41.21 21.45
N LEU A 662 2.46 41.09 21.38
CA LEU A 662 1.69 40.19 22.25
C LEU A 662 1.70 38.76 21.69
N ALA A 663 1.85 37.80 22.59
CA ALA A 663 1.89 36.37 22.32
C ALA A 663 1.16 35.58 23.42
N GLY A 664 0.89 34.30 23.16
CA GLY A 664 0.08 33.43 24.01
C GLY A 664 -1.32 33.19 23.44
N ASP A 665 -1.99 32.13 23.87
CA ASP A 665 -3.30 31.75 23.33
C ASP A 665 -4.40 32.77 23.67
N ARG A 666 -4.19 33.60 24.70
CA ARG A 666 -5.08 34.68 25.16
C ARG A 666 -4.40 36.06 25.15
N CYS A 667 -3.32 36.22 24.38
CA CYS A 667 -2.54 37.47 24.29
C CYS A 667 -2.02 37.98 25.65
N GLU A 668 -1.62 37.07 26.52
CA GLU A 668 -1.28 37.35 27.93
C GLU A 668 0.22 37.58 28.20
N LYS A 669 1.09 37.37 27.21
CA LYS A 669 2.55 37.49 27.35
C LYS A 669 3.14 38.35 26.22
N CYS A 670 4.36 38.83 26.42
CA CYS A 670 5.13 39.48 25.36
C CYS A 670 5.95 38.46 24.56
N ASP A 671 6.10 38.73 23.27
CA ASP A 671 6.93 37.96 22.33
C ASP A 671 8.42 38.28 22.52
N ASN A 672 9.00 37.72 23.58
CA ASN A 672 10.42 37.87 23.88
C ASN A 672 11.33 37.32 22.76
N THR A 673 10.86 36.35 21.97
CA THR A 673 11.63 35.76 20.86
C THR A 673 11.88 36.78 19.75
N ASN A 674 10.92 37.67 19.51
CA ASN A 674 11.04 38.77 18.55
C ASN A 674 11.43 40.10 19.19
N HIS A 675 12.13 40.07 20.34
CA HIS A 675 12.63 41.24 21.07
C HIS A 675 11.54 42.22 21.57
N TYR A 676 10.35 41.72 21.88
CA TYR A 676 9.33 42.50 22.59
C TYR A 676 9.37 42.18 24.08
N HIS A 677 9.59 43.20 24.90
CA HIS A 677 9.71 43.06 26.34
C HIS A 677 8.61 43.83 27.06
N ALA A 678 8.16 43.27 28.19
CA ALA A 678 7.23 43.97 29.08
C ALA A 678 7.93 45.15 29.77
N ASP A 679 7.21 46.24 30.00
CA ASP A 679 7.68 47.30 30.89
C ASP A 679 7.33 46.98 32.36
N LEU A 680 8.18 47.43 33.29
CA LEU A 680 8.03 47.16 34.73
C LEU A 680 6.85 47.94 35.36
N TYR A 681 6.47 49.06 34.75
CA TYR A 681 5.45 49.97 35.28
C TYR A 681 4.17 49.98 34.43
N ASN A 682 4.27 49.67 33.14
CA ASN A 682 3.14 49.62 32.22
C ASN A 682 2.94 48.20 31.64
N LYS A 683 1.70 47.69 31.59
CA LYS A 683 1.40 46.32 31.08
C LYS A 683 1.51 46.17 29.55
N GLY A 684 2.26 47.04 28.87
CA GLY A 684 2.49 47.00 27.43
C GLY A 684 3.75 46.20 27.05
N CYS A 685 3.78 45.68 25.82
CA CYS A 685 4.97 45.07 25.23
C CYS A 685 5.63 46.07 24.27
N TYR A 686 6.95 46.23 24.37
CA TYR A 686 7.72 47.23 23.62
C TYR A 686 8.90 46.58 22.91
N TYR A 687 9.17 47.05 21.69
CA TYR A 687 10.40 46.71 20.98
C TYR A 687 11.52 47.70 21.33
N ASP A 688 12.67 47.18 21.73
CA ASP A 688 13.86 47.98 22.06
C ASP A 688 14.60 48.43 20.80
N LEU A 689 14.59 49.74 20.51
CA LEU A 689 15.32 50.31 19.39
C LEU A 689 16.76 50.61 19.81
N ALA A 690 17.73 50.12 19.04
CA ALA A 690 19.14 50.51 19.21
C ALA A 690 19.41 51.92 18.67
N VAL A 691 20.22 52.71 19.39
CA VAL A 691 20.68 54.03 18.94
C VAL A 691 21.62 53.87 17.73
N ASP A 692 21.61 54.85 16.83
CA ASP A 692 22.38 54.89 15.57
C ASP A 692 21.99 53.84 14.53
N TYR A 693 20.85 53.16 14.74
CA TYR A 693 20.30 52.18 13.82
C TYR A 693 18.91 52.59 13.34
N GLN A 694 18.62 52.31 12.07
CA GLN A 694 17.31 52.54 11.48
C GLN A 694 16.59 51.21 11.29
N PHE A 695 15.44 51.07 11.93
CA PHE A 695 14.62 49.86 11.86
C PHE A 695 13.49 50.06 10.86
N THR A 696 13.16 48.99 10.12
CA THR A 696 12.00 48.95 9.23
C THR A 696 11.14 47.75 9.59
N PHE A 697 9.92 48.01 10.07
CA PHE A 697 8.94 47.00 10.42
C PHE A 697 7.95 46.85 9.27
N ASN A 698 7.91 45.67 8.68
CA ASN A 698 7.00 45.35 7.59
C ASN A 698 5.82 44.52 8.12
N LEU A 699 4.64 45.14 8.22
CA LEU A 699 3.39 44.54 8.69
C LEU A 699 2.49 44.23 7.48
N SER A 700 2.99 43.42 6.53
CA SER A 700 2.25 43.03 5.32
C SER A 700 1.89 41.54 5.26
N LYS A 701 2.29 40.76 6.27
CA LYS A 701 2.03 39.32 6.27
C LYS A 701 0.54 39.04 6.54
N LYS A 702 0.05 37.89 6.08
CA LYS A 702 -1.34 37.45 6.28
C LYS A 702 -1.73 37.34 7.76
N GLU A 703 -0.77 36.97 8.61
CA GLU A 703 -0.90 36.88 10.07
C GLU A 703 -1.04 38.25 10.76
N ASP A 704 -0.50 39.31 10.16
CA ASP A 704 -0.52 40.66 10.72
C ASP A 704 -1.89 41.35 10.53
N ARG A 705 -2.82 40.78 9.75
CA ARG A 705 -4.10 41.40 9.36
C ARG A 705 -4.94 41.94 10.53
N HIS A 706 -4.80 41.34 11.71
CA HIS A 706 -5.57 41.71 12.91
C HIS A 706 -4.90 42.77 13.78
N LEU A 707 -3.70 43.23 13.41
CA LEU A 707 -2.94 44.22 14.16
C LEU A 707 -3.44 45.64 13.87
N SER A 708 -3.48 46.45 14.93
CA SER A 708 -3.85 47.86 14.90
C SER A 708 -2.93 48.75 15.74
N ALA A 709 -1.97 48.17 16.46
CA ALA A 709 -1.02 48.91 17.30
C ALA A 709 0.37 48.23 17.36
N ILE A 710 1.42 49.03 17.59
CA ILE A 710 2.80 48.60 17.85
C ILE A 710 3.52 49.65 18.70
N ASN A 711 4.31 49.21 19.68
CA ASN A 711 5.00 50.09 20.62
C ASN A 711 6.52 49.89 20.58
N PHE A 712 7.25 51.00 20.69
CA PHE A 712 8.71 51.03 20.70
C PHE A 712 9.23 51.78 21.92
N ARG A 713 10.46 51.48 22.33
CA ARG A 713 11.19 52.30 23.31
C ARG A 713 12.66 52.47 22.92
N ASN A 714 13.25 53.60 23.30
CA ASN A 714 14.67 53.89 23.10
C ASN A 714 15.22 54.70 24.27
N ALA A 715 16.46 54.43 24.66
CA ALA A 715 17.20 55.23 25.62
C ALA A 715 18.54 55.68 25.01
N PRO A 716 18.70 56.98 24.69
CA PRO A 716 19.96 57.52 24.18
C PRO A 716 21.10 57.38 25.21
N VAL A 717 22.23 56.83 24.76
CA VAL A 717 23.34 56.42 25.65
C VAL A 717 24.51 57.40 25.70
N LYS A 718 24.67 58.28 24.69
CA LYS A 718 25.76 59.26 24.65
C LYS A 718 25.34 60.53 25.40
N PRO A 719 25.98 60.91 26.52
CA PRO A 719 25.56 62.07 27.32
C PRO A 719 25.82 63.41 26.63
N ASP A 720 26.83 63.47 25.75
CA ASP A 720 27.31 64.73 25.17
C ASP A 720 26.80 65.05 23.77
N VAL A 721 25.90 64.23 23.23
CA VAL A 721 25.41 64.33 21.84
C VAL A 721 23.89 64.38 21.83
N ASP A 722 23.31 65.34 21.12
CA ASP A 722 21.86 65.43 20.92
C ASP A 722 21.30 64.15 20.28
N ALA A 723 20.04 63.81 20.56
CA ALA A 723 19.36 62.65 19.99
C ALA A 723 18.37 63.07 18.89
N ASP A 724 18.62 62.66 17.66
CA ASP A 724 17.72 62.86 16.53
C ASP A 724 16.75 61.68 16.41
N PHE A 725 15.44 61.95 16.46
CA PHE A 725 14.37 60.99 16.26
C PHE A 725 13.74 61.14 14.88
N SER A 726 13.51 60.02 14.19
CA SER A 726 12.75 60.00 12.95
C SER A 726 11.80 58.81 12.88
N ILE A 727 10.60 59.03 12.34
CA ILE A 727 9.62 57.98 12.04
C ILE A 727 8.90 58.29 10.72
N THR A 728 8.64 57.26 9.94
CA THR A 728 7.98 57.33 8.63
C THR A 728 7.11 56.11 8.43
N CYS A 729 5.82 56.34 8.21
CA CYS A 729 4.80 55.32 8.00
C CYS A 729 4.29 55.36 6.56
N SER A 730 4.12 54.20 5.94
CA SER A 730 3.69 54.10 4.53
C SER A 730 2.21 54.41 4.29
N ALA A 731 1.40 54.40 5.34
CA ALA A 731 -0.04 54.61 5.33
C ALA A 731 -0.46 55.49 6.51
N HIS A 732 -1.73 55.91 6.54
CA HIS A 732 -2.28 56.66 7.67
C HIS A 732 -2.20 55.84 8.96
N ALA A 733 -1.48 56.40 9.94
CA ALA A 733 -1.29 55.85 11.26
C ALA A 733 -0.97 57.00 12.22
N ARG A 734 -1.37 56.87 13.49
CA ARG A 734 -1.18 57.90 14.51
C ARG A 734 -0.11 57.49 15.48
N MET A 735 0.57 58.46 16.08
CA MET A 735 1.56 58.19 17.10
C MET A 735 1.48 59.12 18.31
N ASN A 736 1.82 58.56 19.47
CA ASN A 736 2.12 59.30 20.69
C ASN A 736 3.59 59.07 21.05
N LEU A 737 4.28 60.13 21.48
CA LEU A 737 5.63 60.07 22.01
C LEU A 737 5.62 60.55 23.46
N THR A 738 6.06 59.69 24.37
CA THR A 738 6.19 59.99 25.80
C THR A 738 7.64 59.82 26.24
N VAL A 739 7.98 60.42 27.38
CA VAL A 739 9.31 60.33 27.98
C VAL A 739 9.19 59.99 29.46
N ARG A 740 10.09 59.13 29.93
CA ARG A 740 10.28 58.80 31.35
C ARG A 740 11.72 59.09 31.75
N THR A 741 11.90 59.79 32.85
CA THR A 741 13.23 60.11 33.39
C THR A 741 13.49 59.33 34.68
N ARG A 742 14.76 59.24 35.11
CA ARG A 742 15.12 58.59 36.39
C ARG A 742 14.40 59.21 37.60
N THR A 743 14.15 60.52 37.56
CA THR A 743 13.54 61.29 38.66
C THR A 743 12.02 61.24 38.69
N ASP A 744 11.36 60.96 37.56
CA ASP A 744 9.91 60.88 37.45
C ASP A 744 9.51 59.53 36.81
N PRO A 745 8.95 58.60 37.60
CA PRO A 745 8.52 57.30 37.08
C PRO A 745 7.26 57.38 36.20
N ALA A 746 6.53 58.51 36.19
CA ALA A 746 5.38 58.68 35.32
C ALA A 746 5.78 59.10 33.90
N GLU A 747 5.15 58.50 32.89
CA GLU A 747 5.36 58.90 31.49
C GLU A 747 4.77 60.28 31.22
N ARG A 748 5.61 61.25 30.86
CA ARG A 748 5.17 62.57 30.39
C ARG A 748 4.98 62.56 28.88
N THR A 749 3.82 62.99 28.41
CA THR A 749 3.55 63.09 26.96
C THR A 749 4.26 64.30 26.36
N LEU A 750 5.05 64.07 25.32
CA LEU A 750 5.72 65.11 24.54
C LEU A 750 4.92 65.46 23.29
N PHE A 751 4.40 64.44 22.60
CA PHE A 751 3.57 64.60 21.41
C PHE A 751 2.42 63.59 21.44
N SER A 752 1.23 64.01 21.04
CA SER A 752 0.04 63.15 20.99
C SER A 752 -0.74 63.36 19.69
N ASP A 753 -1.33 62.29 19.17
CA ASP A 753 -2.17 62.27 17.97
C ASP A 753 -1.45 62.82 16.71
N VAL A 754 -0.14 62.56 16.62
CA VAL A 754 0.68 63.03 15.49
C VAL A 754 0.61 62.03 14.36
N ASN A 755 0.45 62.50 13.12
CA ASN A 755 0.52 61.65 11.94
C ASN A 755 1.96 61.16 11.69
N CYS A 756 2.17 59.84 11.66
CA CYS A 756 3.51 59.26 11.51
C CYS A 756 3.99 59.12 10.06
N THR A 757 3.29 59.68 9.05
CA THR A 757 3.72 59.60 7.64
C THR A 757 5.17 60.08 7.43
N ASN A 758 5.58 61.19 8.04
CA ASN A 758 6.98 61.62 8.10
C ASN A 758 7.14 62.62 9.26
N PHE A 759 7.75 62.18 10.35
CA PHE A 759 8.00 63.02 11.52
C PHE A 759 9.46 62.93 11.94
N ARG A 760 10.07 64.08 12.19
CA ARG A 760 11.44 64.19 12.68
C ARG A 760 11.51 65.22 13.79
N TYR A 761 12.21 64.91 14.85
CA TYR A 761 12.41 65.83 15.97
C TYR A 761 13.78 65.62 16.60
N LYS A 762 14.40 66.70 17.07
CA LYS A 762 15.72 66.67 17.70
C LYS A 762 15.60 66.98 19.18
N PHE A 763 16.05 66.05 20.02
CA PHE A 763 16.12 66.23 21.47
C PHE A 763 17.49 66.76 21.87
N ALA A 764 17.53 67.98 22.37
CA ALA A 764 18.76 68.63 22.81
C ALA A 764 19.24 68.06 24.16
N LYS A 765 20.55 67.83 24.31
CA LYS A 765 21.11 67.36 25.59
C LYS A 765 20.92 68.35 26.74
N SER A 766 20.67 69.63 26.43
CA SER A 766 20.41 70.67 27.42
C SER A 766 19.05 70.51 28.11
N GLU A 767 18.11 69.82 27.46
CA GLU A 767 16.73 69.66 27.94
C GLU A 767 16.48 68.25 28.50
N HIS A 768 17.27 67.27 28.07
CA HIS A 768 17.17 65.88 28.45
C HIS A 768 18.52 65.32 28.87
N ALA A 769 18.59 64.74 30.07
CA ALA A 769 19.79 64.05 30.54
C ALA A 769 19.91 62.68 29.86
N PHE A 770 20.81 62.57 28.88
CA PHE A 770 21.13 61.31 28.21
C PHE A 770 22.29 60.59 28.91
N GLY A 771 22.34 59.26 28.80
CA GLY A 771 23.36 58.45 29.45
C GLY A 771 22.80 57.35 30.35
N VAL A 772 23.71 56.53 30.86
CA VAL A 772 23.43 55.41 31.76
C VAL A 772 24.23 55.63 33.04
N GLU A 773 23.55 55.68 34.18
CA GLU A 773 24.16 55.76 35.51
C GLU A 773 23.64 54.60 36.35
N ASP A 774 24.51 53.91 37.09
CA ASP A 774 24.14 52.79 37.97
C ASP A 774 23.29 51.70 37.28
N ASN A 775 23.57 51.38 36.00
CA ASN A 775 22.78 50.47 35.15
C ASN A 775 21.32 50.89 34.89
N VAL A 776 20.95 52.15 35.16
CA VAL A 776 19.63 52.73 34.85
C VAL A 776 19.79 53.83 33.80
N THR A 777 18.93 53.81 32.79
CA THR A 777 18.90 54.85 31.75
C THR A 777 18.30 56.14 32.31
N LEU A 778 18.97 57.27 32.08
CA LEU A 778 18.54 58.55 32.64
C LEU A 778 17.25 59.08 32.00
N THR A 779 17.08 58.85 30.69
CA THR A 779 15.91 59.24 29.90
C THR A 779 15.55 58.11 28.94
N THR A 780 14.29 57.68 28.94
CA THR A 780 13.74 56.69 28.00
C THR A 780 12.53 57.27 27.27
N PHE A 781 12.53 57.18 25.95
CA PHE A 781 11.42 57.59 25.09
C PHE A 781 10.55 56.39 24.73
N PHE A 782 9.24 56.54 24.79
CA PHE A 782 8.27 55.54 24.35
C PHE A 782 7.46 56.07 23.18
N VAL A 783 7.34 55.25 22.14
CA VAL A 783 6.64 55.58 20.90
C VAL A 783 5.49 54.60 20.74
N TYR A 784 4.26 55.09 20.76
CA TYR A 784 3.05 54.30 20.55
C TYR A 784 2.51 54.60 19.17
N VAL A 785 2.46 53.62 18.27
CA VAL A 785 1.85 53.76 16.93
C VAL A 785 0.56 52.96 16.89
N TYR A 786 -0.56 53.60 16.56
CA TYR A 786 -1.90 53.00 16.63
C TYR A 786 -2.83 53.51 15.53
N ASP A 787 -4.02 52.91 15.45
CA ASP A 787 -5.08 53.24 14.50
C ASP A 787 -4.64 53.08 13.04
N PHE A 788 -3.99 51.96 12.74
CA PHE A 788 -3.62 51.57 11.38
C PHE A 788 -4.29 50.25 10.99
N ARG A 789 -4.31 49.97 9.68
CA ARG A 789 -4.72 48.68 9.13
C ARG A 789 -3.64 48.16 8.16
N PRO A 790 -3.07 46.96 8.39
CA PRO A 790 -2.17 46.30 7.46
C PRO A 790 -2.77 46.15 6.06
N PRO A 791 -1.96 46.22 4.98
CA PRO A 791 -0.49 46.25 4.97
C PRO A 791 0.10 47.65 5.19
N LEU A 792 1.06 47.79 6.10
CA LEU A 792 1.91 48.98 6.18
C LEU A 792 3.36 48.63 6.56
N TRP A 793 4.29 49.53 6.26
CA TRP A 793 5.62 49.52 6.83
C TRP A 793 5.89 50.77 7.66
N ILE A 794 6.69 50.62 8.71
CA ILE A 794 7.08 51.69 9.64
C ILE A 794 8.61 51.71 9.70
N GLN A 795 9.20 52.84 9.35
CA GLN A 795 10.62 53.10 9.48
C GLN A 795 10.86 54.03 10.67
N ILE A 796 11.71 53.65 11.62
CA ILE A 796 11.92 54.39 12.87
C ILE A 796 13.40 54.37 13.28
N SER A 797 13.92 55.48 13.79
CA SER A 797 15.32 55.57 14.23
C SER A 797 15.53 56.62 15.34
N PHE A 798 16.51 56.36 16.19
CA PHE A 798 17.15 57.33 17.07
C PHE A 798 18.64 57.38 16.75
N SER A 799 19.23 58.55 16.56
CA SER A 799 20.66 58.70 16.22
C SER A 799 21.35 59.79 17.03
N GLN A 800 22.63 59.56 17.35
CA GLN A 800 23.53 60.45 18.09
C GLN A 800 24.88 60.56 17.37
N TYR A 801 24.96 61.42 16.32
CA TYR A 801 26.19 61.66 15.55
C TYR A 801 26.96 62.89 16.05
N PRO A 802 28.29 62.80 16.30
CA PRO A 802 29.14 63.98 16.48
C PRO A 802 29.40 64.69 15.13
N LYS A 803 29.61 66.02 15.14
CA LYS A 803 29.87 66.79 13.90
C LYS A 803 31.20 66.34 13.25
N LEU A 804 31.14 65.81 12.03
CA LEU A 804 32.32 65.36 11.26
C LEU A 804 33.10 66.53 10.65
N ASN A 805 34.44 66.47 10.72
CA ASN A 805 35.35 67.43 10.09
C ASN A 805 35.69 66.98 8.65
N LEU A 806 34.95 67.50 7.66
CA LEU A 806 34.99 67.08 6.26
C LEU A 806 36.40 67.06 5.63
N GLN A 807 37.30 67.94 6.07
CA GLN A 807 38.62 68.08 5.46
C GLN A 807 39.54 66.89 5.73
N GLN A 808 39.47 66.31 6.92
CA GLN A 808 40.28 65.14 7.28
C GLN A 808 39.77 63.86 6.57
N PHE A 809 38.45 63.75 6.36
CA PHE A 809 37.86 62.65 5.61
C PHE A 809 38.39 62.55 4.16
N PHE A 810 38.43 63.67 3.42
CA PHE A 810 38.86 63.65 2.02
C PHE A 810 40.36 63.38 1.82
N ILE A 811 41.22 63.83 2.73
CA ILE A 811 42.67 63.61 2.65
C ILE A 811 43.01 62.13 2.92
N THR A 812 42.42 61.54 3.96
CA THR A 812 42.67 60.13 4.31
C THR A 812 42.02 59.18 3.31
N PHE A 813 40.83 59.51 2.79
CA PHE A 813 40.15 58.70 1.78
C PHE A 813 40.95 58.66 0.47
N SER A 814 41.46 59.80 -0.01
CA SER A 814 42.14 59.89 -1.30
C SER A 814 43.50 59.19 -1.30
N SER A 815 44.25 59.26 -0.19
CA SER A 815 45.55 58.58 -0.07
C SER A 815 45.41 57.06 0.05
N CYS A 816 44.42 56.58 0.82
CA CYS A 816 44.14 55.15 0.93
C CYS A 816 43.58 54.57 -0.38
N PHE A 817 42.73 55.33 -1.08
CA PHE A 817 42.14 54.89 -2.35
C PHE A 817 43.19 54.66 -3.44
N LEU A 818 44.17 55.56 -3.59
CA LEU A 818 45.25 55.40 -4.57
C LEU A 818 46.19 54.23 -4.24
N LEU A 819 46.47 54.01 -2.95
CA LEU A 819 47.27 52.86 -2.50
C LEU A 819 46.54 51.53 -2.76
N LEU A 820 45.24 51.47 -2.45
CA LEU A 820 44.41 50.30 -2.68
C LEU A 820 44.28 49.97 -4.18
N LEU A 821 44.22 50.97 -5.06
CA LEU A 821 44.19 50.74 -6.50
C LEU A 821 45.49 50.13 -7.04
N LEU A 822 46.65 50.54 -6.53
CA LEU A 822 47.94 49.93 -6.90
C LEU A 822 48.06 48.49 -6.41
N VAL A 823 47.66 48.23 -5.17
CA VAL A 823 47.63 46.86 -4.61
C VAL A 823 46.62 45.99 -5.37
N ALA A 824 45.44 46.51 -5.71
CA ALA A 824 44.45 45.81 -6.50
C ALA A 824 44.97 45.49 -7.91
N ALA A 825 45.71 46.39 -8.56
CA ALA A 825 46.31 46.13 -9.87
C ALA A 825 47.39 45.04 -9.81
N ALA A 826 48.24 45.06 -8.78
CA ALA A 826 49.26 44.03 -8.56
C ALA A 826 48.64 42.67 -8.24
N LEU A 827 47.67 42.62 -7.31
CA LEU A 827 46.90 41.43 -6.97
C LEU A 827 46.09 40.93 -8.17
N TRP A 828 45.57 41.81 -9.01
CA TRP A 828 44.87 41.45 -10.24
C TRP A 828 45.82 40.78 -11.24
N LYS A 829 47.05 41.28 -11.40
CA LYS A 829 48.05 40.63 -12.27
C LYS A 829 48.53 39.28 -11.72
N ILE A 830 48.72 39.17 -10.41
CA ILE A 830 49.06 37.89 -9.75
C ILE A 830 47.90 36.91 -9.87
N LYS A 831 46.66 37.35 -9.62
CA LYS A 831 45.44 36.59 -9.84
C LYS A 831 45.29 36.15 -11.30
N GLN A 832 45.64 37.00 -12.26
CA GLN A 832 45.58 36.68 -13.69
C GLN A 832 46.55 35.53 -14.04
N LYS A 833 47.77 35.52 -13.47
CA LYS A 833 48.73 34.42 -13.66
C LYS A 833 48.34 33.15 -12.89
N TYR A 834 47.85 33.29 -11.66
CA TYR A 834 47.40 32.16 -10.83
C TYR A 834 46.13 31.50 -11.41
N ASP A 835 45.17 32.28 -11.90
CA ASP A 835 43.97 31.78 -12.57
C ASP A 835 44.34 31.01 -13.87
N LEU A 836 45.39 31.43 -14.59
CA LEU A 836 45.87 30.72 -15.79
C LEU A 836 46.54 29.38 -15.46
N TYR A 837 47.33 29.34 -14.38
CA TYR A 837 47.95 28.11 -13.86
C TYR A 837 46.89 27.14 -13.30
N ARG A 838 45.93 27.64 -12.51
CA ARG A 838 44.86 26.85 -11.90
C ARG A 838 43.88 26.29 -12.94
N ARG A 839 43.62 27.02 -14.03
CA ARG A 839 42.84 26.52 -15.18
C ARG A 839 43.52 25.33 -15.86
N ARG A 840 44.85 25.35 -16.04
CA ARG A 840 45.60 24.22 -16.62
C ARG A 840 45.57 22.97 -15.73
N GLN A 841 45.66 23.11 -14.40
CA GLN A 841 45.52 21.98 -13.47
C GLN A 841 44.10 21.42 -13.43
N ARG A 842 43.06 22.28 -13.41
CA ARG A 842 41.66 21.84 -13.44
C ARG A 842 41.31 21.10 -14.73
N LEU A 843 41.85 21.52 -15.87
CA LEU A 843 41.65 20.84 -17.15
C LEU A 843 42.21 19.41 -17.15
N PHE A 844 43.32 19.17 -16.43
CA PHE A 844 43.92 17.85 -16.30
C PHE A 844 43.10 16.92 -15.38
N VAL A 845 42.60 17.45 -14.26
CA VAL A 845 41.75 16.71 -13.30
C VAL A 845 40.34 16.49 -13.86
N GLU A 846 39.77 17.45 -14.60
CA GLU A 846 38.46 17.31 -15.27
C GLU A 846 38.52 16.28 -16.40
N MET A 847 39.63 16.16 -17.14
CA MET A 847 39.80 15.08 -18.12
C MET A 847 39.82 13.68 -17.49
N GLU A 848 40.31 13.57 -16.24
CA GLU A 848 40.39 12.31 -15.49
C GLU A 848 39.05 11.97 -14.78
N GLN A 849 38.32 13.00 -14.31
CA GLN A 849 36.96 12.86 -13.77
C GLN A 849 35.89 12.60 -14.85
N MET A 850 36.01 13.20 -16.04
CA MET A 850 35.11 12.88 -17.17
C MET A 850 35.25 11.42 -17.65
N ALA A 851 36.36 10.76 -17.33
CA ALA A 851 36.55 9.33 -17.58
C ALA A 851 35.94 8.42 -16.49
N SER A 852 35.42 8.96 -15.38
CA SER A 852 34.87 8.17 -14.27
C SER A 852 33.57 8.74 -13.68
N ARG A 853 32.45 8.26 -14.23
CA ARG A 853 31.19 7.89 -13.53
C ARG A 853 30.04 8.93 -13.35
N PRO A 854 28.79 8.44 -13.09
CA PRO A 854 27.52 8.94 -13.65
C PRO A 854 26.69 9.87 -12.72
N PHE A 855 25.60 10.38 -13.32
CA PHE A 855 24.70 11.51 -13.02
C PHE A 855 24.07 11.68 -11.60
N SER A 856 23.73 12.94 -11.27
CA SER A 856 22.87 13.38 -10.14
C SER A 856 21.73 14.34 -10.59
N GLN A 857 20.70 14.53 -9.75
CA GLN A 857 19.34 15.09 -9.98
C GLN A 857 19.21 16.56 -10.46
N VAL A 858 18.06 16.87 -11.10
CA VAL A 858 17.58 18.23 -11.44
C VAL A 858 16.24 18.51 -10.73
N CYS A 859 16.11 19.66 -10.06
CA CYS A 859 14.87 20.20 -9.47
C CYS A 859 14.27 21.28 -10.37
N VAL A 860 12.94 21.34 -10.48
CA VAL A 860 12.21 22.32 -11.30
C VAL A 860 11.15 23.03 -10.47
N GLU A 861 11.19 24.37 -10.48
CA GLU A 861 10.23 25.30 -9.90
C GLU A 861 9.42 25.95 -11.03
N LEU A 862 8.09 26.06 -10.89
CA LEU A 862 7.22 26.71 -11.88
C LEU A 862 6.26 27.71 -11.22
N GLU A 863 6.51 29.00 -11.48
CA GLU A 863 5.62 30.13 -11.23
C GLU A 863 4.51 30.28 -12.28
N ARG A 864 3.47 31.03 -11.90
CA ARG A 864 2.16 31.14 -12.55
C ARG A 864 2.02 32.45 -13.33
N GLY A 865 2.12 32.38 -14.66
CA GLY A 865 1.40 33.27 -15.60
C GLY A 865 2.18 34.45 -16.21
N GLY A 866 2.30 34.43 -17.55
CA GLY A 866 2.71 35.58 -18.37
C GLY A 866 2.65 35.26 -19.86
N SER A 867 1.81 35.98 -20.60
CA SER A 867 1.58 35.88 -22.04
C SER A 867 2.81 36.29 -22.87
N GLY A 868 3.25 35.42 -23.77
CA GLY A 868 4.25 35.75 -24.79
C GLY A 868 4.28 34.69 -25.87
N ALA A 869 3.90 35.05 -27.10
CA ALA A 869 4.09 34.23 -28.28
C ALA A 869 5.59 34.14 -28.58
N GLY A 870 6.24 33.10 -28.09
CA GLY A 870 7.65 32.82 -28.30
C GLY A 870 7.90 31.32 -28.31
N VAL A 871 8.87 30.89 -29.11
CA VAL A 871 9.28 29.48 -29.23
C VAL A 871 9.64 28.96 -27.83
N PRO A 872 9.09 27.83 -27.36
CA PRO A 872 9.31 27.35 -26.01
C PRO A 872 10.79 26.99 -25.79
N ALA A 873 11.39 27.56 -24.74
CA ALA A 873 12.76 27.26 -24.35
C ALA A 873 12.85 25.88 -23.67
N PRO A 874 13.84 25.03 -24.00
CA PRO A 874 14.00 23.75 -23.33
C PRO A 874 14.40 23.89 -21.86
N VAL A 875 13.89 22.98 -21.05
CA VAL A 875 14.29 22.82 -19.65
C VAL A 875 15.67 22.16 -19.56
N ALA A 876 15.96 21.26 -20.50
CA ALA A 876 17.28 20.68 -20.70
C ALA A 876 17.50 20.33 -22.17
N LEU A 877 18.73 20.44 -22.65
CA LEU A 877 19.13 20.00 -23.99
C LEU A 877 20.47 19.25 -23.88
N GLU A 878 20.44 17.96 -24.17
CA GLU A 878 21.59 17.08 -24.03
C GLU A 878 22.13 16.65 -25.40
N PRO A 879 23.30 17.16 -25.84
CA PRO A 879 23.88 16.79 -27.11
C PRO A 879 24.36 15.33 -27.11
N CYS A 880 23.99 14.58 -28.15
CA CYS A 880 24.48 13.22 -28.38
C CYS A 880 25.98 13.24 -28.71
N LYS A 881 26.69 12.11 -28.53
CA LYS A 881 28.16 11.94 -28.64
C LYS A 881 28.86 12.63 -29.83
N TRP A 882 28.14 12.91 -30.92
CA TRP A 882 28.68 13.51 -32.15
C TRP A 882 28.27 14.98 -32.39
N GLY A 883 27.56 15.61 -31.45
CA GLY A 883 27.20 17.04 -31.48
C GLY A 883 26.23 17.48 -32.59
N ARG A 884 25.75 16.56 -33.42
CA ARG A 884 24.84 16.83 -34.56
C ARG A 884 23.36 16.67 -34.22
N ALA A 885 23.06 16.01 -33.11
CA ALA A 885 21.72 15.87 -32.58
C ALA A 885 21.77 15.99 -31.04
N ALA A 886 20.66 16.37 -30.44
CA ALA A 886 20.50 16.51 -29.01
C ALA A 886 19.11 16.03 -28.58
N VAL A 887 18.99 15.55 -27.35
CA VAL A 887 17.70 15.26 -26.72
C VAL A 887 17.25 16.51 -25.99
N LEU A 888 16.15 17.09 -26.47
CA LEU A 888 15.47 18.25 -25.92
C LEU A 888 14.42 17.78 -24.90
N SER A 889 14.41 18.34 -23.69
CA SER A 889 13.36 18.12 -22.69
C SER A 889 12.53 19.39 -22.51
N LEU A 890 11.22 19.28 -22.69
CA LEU A 890 10.24 20.36 -22.67
C LEU A 890 9.15 20.09 -21.63
N LEU A 891 8.61 21.16 -21.06
CA LEU A 891 7.37 21.11 -20.27
C LEU A 891 6.20 21.49 -21.17
N VAL A 892 5.25 20.57 -21.32
CA VAL A 892 4.10 20.71 -22.21
C VAL A 892 2.82 20.71 -21.38
N ARG A 893 1.96 21.70 -21.61
CA ARG A 893 0.63 21.75 -20.98
C ARG A 893 -0.34 20.86 -21.76
N LEU A 894 -1.01 19.94 -21.06
CA LEU A 894 -1.98 19.04 -21.68
C LEU A 894 -3.26 19.79 -22.10
N PRO A 895 -3.95 19.37 -23.18
CA PRO A 895 -5.13 20.07 -23.70
C PRO A 895 -6.27 20.11 -22.67
N THR A 896 -6.83 21.30 -22.47
CA THR A 896 -7.82 21.59 -21.40
C THR A 896 -9.28 21.53 -21.86
N GLY A 897 -9.53 21.07 -23.08
CA GLY A 897 -10.89 20.93 -23.64
C GLY A 897 -11.71 22.24 -23.68
N GLY A 898 -11.05 23.40 -23.66
CA GLY A 898 -11.72 24.72 -23.68
C GLY A 898 -12.25 25.21 -22.33
N THR A 899 -12.08 24.46 -21.24
CA THR A 899 -12.66 24.81 -19.92
C THR A 899 -11.75 25.65 -19.01
N GLY A 900 -10.58 26.06 -19.50
CA GLY A 900 -9.62 26.89 -18.74
C GLY A 900 -8.94 26.21 -17.54
N ARG A 901 -9.34 24.98 -17.20
CA ARG A 901 -8.73 24.12 -16.17
C ARG A 901 -8.44 22.73 -16.77
N ALA A 902 -7.33 22.11 -16.36
CA ALA A 902 -7.02 20.73 -16.75
C ALA A 902 -7.81 19.75 -15.85
N PRO A 903 -8.16 18.53 -16.32
CA PRO A 903 -8.79 17.48 -15.50
C PRO A 903 -7.90 17.08 -14.30
N PRO A 904 -8.37 16.28 -13.31
CA PRO A 904 -7.91 16.30 -11.92
C PRO A 904 -6.49 15.73 -11.65
N LEU A 905 -5.69 15.50 -12.69
CA LEU A 905 -4.29 15.12 -12.60
C LEU A 905 -3.49 16.24 -13.31
N GLY A 906 -2.68 16.97 -12.55
CA GLY A 906 -2.04 18.24 -12.91
C GLY A 906 -1.69 18.40 -14.39
N GLY A 907 -2.19 19.47 -15.01
CA GLY A 907 -2.17 19.71 -16.46
C GLY A 907 -0.81 20.02 -17.11
N LEU A 908 0.30 19.50 -16.58
CA LEU A 908 1.66 19.65 -17.12
C LEU A 908 2.31 18.27 -17.29
N ALA A 909 2.96 18.05 -18.43
CA ALA A 909 3.73 16.85 -18.75
C ALA A 909 5.16 17.23 -19.17
N VAL A 910 6.14 16.37 -18.89
CA VAL A 910 7.49 16.49 -19.45
C VAL A 910 7.56 15.66 -20.73
N ALA A 911 7.94 16.28 -21.84
CA ALA A 911 8.12 15.63 -23.13
C ALA A 911 9.58 15.70 -23.57
N SER A 912 10.08 14.62 -24.15
CA SER A 912 11.44 14.54 -24.70
C SER A 912 11.37 14.43 -26.23
N ALA A 913 12.21 15.15 -26.95
CA ALA A 913 12.29 15.12 -28.40
C ALA A 913 13.73 15.10 -28.88
N LEU A 914 14.07 14.24 -29.84
CA LEU A 914 15.38 14.25 -30.49
C LEU A 914 15.40 15.35 -31.55
N VAL A 915 16.31 16.31 -31.42
CA VAL A 915 16.44 17.47 -32.30
C VAL A 915 17.82 17.52 -32.95
N THR A 916 17.90 17.97 -34.19
CA THR A 916 19.20 18.16 -34.89
C THR A 916 19.77 19.54 -34.57
N LEU A 917 21.06 19.62 -34.22
CA LEU A 917 21.75 20.89 -33.99
C LEU A 917 22.35 21.38 -35.32
N GLY A 918 21.64 22.27 -36.01
CA GLY A 918 22.04 22.78 -37.33
C GLY A 918 22.90 24.05 -37.26
N HIS A 919 24.02 24.07 -37.99
CA HIS A 919 24.73 25.30 -38.37
C HIS A 919 23.92 26.07 -39.43
N HIS A 920 23.50 27.29 -39.12
CA HIS A 920 23.04 28.24 -40.13
C HIS A 920 24.27 28.89 -40.80
N HIS A 921 24.63 28.43 -42.00
CA HIS A 921 25.33 29.25 -42.97
C HIS A 921 24.30 29.94 -43.88
N HIS A 922 24.44 31.26 -44.01
CA HIS A 922 23.66 32.13 -44.87
C HIS A 922 24.10 32.00 -46.35
N GLU A 923 23.11 32.06 -47.25
CA GLU A 923 23.13 32.28 -48.72
C GLU A 923 23.76 31.17 -49.61
N ARG A 924 23.17 30.72 -50.72
CA ARG A 924 22.56 31.42 -51.87
C ARG A 924 21.59 30.51 -52.66
N ALA A 925 20.76 31.14 -53.50
CA ALA A 925 19.68 30.62 -54.35
C ALA A 925 19.95 29.35 -55.18
N ASP A 926 18.95 28.45 -55.31
CA ASP A 926 18.09 28.40 -56.51
C ASP A 926 16.85 27.48 -56.35
N ARG A 927 15.77 27.85 -57.05
CA ARG A 927 14.45 27.15 -57.18
C ARG A 927 14.53 25.98 -58.20
N PRO A 928 13.46 25.18 -58.53
CA PRO A 928 12.03 25.26 -58.15
C PRO A 928 11.29 23.94 -57.81
N ARG A 929 10.12 24.12 -57.14
CA ARG A 929 8.78 23.50 -57.31
C ARG A 929 8.62 22.07 -57.88
N ASN A 930 7.83 21.25 -57.17
CA ASN A 930 6.46 20.82 -57.55
C ASN A 930 5.87 19.82 -56.51
N HIS A 931 4.74 20.14 -55.88
CA HIS A 931 3.38 19.62 -56.17
C HIS A 931 3.15 18.14 -55.80
N ASN A 932 2.46 17.86 -54.68
CA ASN A 932 1.03 17.49 -54.65
C ASN A 932 0.57 16.79 -53.35
N GLN A 933 -0.55 17.33 -52.81
CA GLN A 933 -1.73 16.69 -52.18
C GLN A 933 -1.54 15.77 -50.95
N CYS A 934 -2.08 16.11 -49.78
CA CYS A 934 -3.50 16.14 -49.34
C CYS A 934 -4.19 14.78 -49.25
N LYS A 935 -4.22 14.18 -48.05
CA LYS A 935 -5.42 14.09 -47.19
C LYS A 935 -5.03 13.75 -45.76
#